data_AF-A0AAQ4F0B2-F1
#
_entry.id   AF-A0AAQ4F0B2-F1
#
_cell.length_a   1.000
_cell.length_b   1.000
_cell.length_c   1.000
_cell.angle_alpha   90.00
_cell.angle_beta   90.00
_cell.angle_gamma   90.00
#
_symmetry.space_group_name_H-M   'P 1'
#
loop_
_entity.id
_entity.type
_entity.pdbx_description
1 polymer ?
#
loop_
_entity_poly.entity_id
_entity_poly.type
_entity_poly.pdbx_seq_one_letter_code
_entity_poly.pdbx_strand_id
1 'polypeptide(L)'
;MEADVQHEDNGTKGYCRLSPAALVHFLKTIRAGVCKSVTAFTLWLHAPCDPSSLALTRILFGAVMVLDQPEERGLAFVEERWGDPRECRFPLFSFLKPLPLEGMYCVQLLMLLGAVGITTGAFFRKSCLAFLLPYWFIFLLEKSRWNNHTYLYGLIAMLLSVTGAHRLWSIDCWRKQFLRNTDIPRWNYVLLRSQVFLVYFIAGLKKTDRDWIGGHSMEGLGRHWVFDLFKLVLTEEQVDSYVVHWGGFLLDLTVGFLMVASAVRPFGVLFCVLFNAMNSRMFSIGMFPYVMIVLSTIFFDCSWPKKLSAALPQRIKNLIPDLCAPRPDMNNCWYPAQSKGNDPCAGSRWAERRLRRWRLTTFFLCLHLALQLFLPYSHGLTKGYNTWTQGSYGYSWDMMIHKWRPVHVKLLLYDNATHKAHFLDPEKFTNSTRWHHQADMVVQFAHCIRDRVRQEFGMRDVEIYVDVWMSLNGRFAQRMYDPTVNILEQPWSPFSEVPWVLPVLTNFGEWRENFKKVRSEVQASSTLADVEFIADFPGFSLVNYLDTTVYNASLEVLKGTVAISFPSKRSTRVLKTGESTKIPTGVYHTVTPLKHAPAGYMYLFADKSLEQNNTGTEGDADSLPENTAAKKEIISIRHLKRYLENWRISFRRIADIAGKTLKKRLLHKISSLLERFLAKCSLCKP
;
A
#
# COMPACT_ATOMS: atom_id res chain seq x y z
N MET A 1 -2.55 73.90 12.82
CA MET A 1 -3.69 73.70 11.90
C MET A 1 -3.05 73.20 10.61
N GLU A 2 -3.04 71.89 10.36
CA GLU A 2 -4.17 71.15 9.73
C GLU A 2 -4.46 71.67 8.32
N ALA A 3 -4.59 70.87 7.25
CA ALA A 3 -4.34 69.44 7.00
C ALA A 3 -4.06 69.28 5.47
N ASP A 4 -3.81 68.13 4.84
CA ASP A 4 -3.81 66.71 5.25
C ASP A 4 -2.79 65.93 4.37
N VAL A 5 -2.70 64.59 4.49
CA VAL A 5 -1.95 63.73 3.56
C VAL A 5 -2.87 62.69 2.91
N GLN A 6 -3.12 62.85 1.60
CA GLN A 6 -3.59 61.75 0.75
C GLN A 6 -2.57 61.46 -0.34
N HIS A 7 -2.13 60.20 -0.41
CA HIS A 7 -1.51 59.64 -1.61
C HIS A 7 -2.24 58.34 -1.97
N GLU A 8 -2.81 58.31 -3.17
CA GLU A 8 -3.57 57.18 -3.69
C GLU A 8 -2.68 55.94 -3.92
N ASP A 9 -3.15 54.79 -3.45
CA ASP A 9 -2.46 53.51 -3.57
C ASP A 9 -2.85 52.82 -4.89
N ASN A 10 -2.11 53.13 -5.96
CA ASN A 10 -2.44 52.67 -7.31
C ASN A 10 -1.67 51.39 -7.67
N GLY A 11 -2.30 50.23 -7.46
CA GLY A 11 -1.64 48.93 -7.59
C GLY A 11 -1.41 48.45 -9.03
N THR A 12 -0.22 47.91 -9.32
CA THR A 12 -0.06 46.82 -10.32
C THR A 12 1.29 46.10 -10.25
N LYS A 13 1.28 44.78 -10.56
CA LYS A 13 2.40 43.96 -11.07
C LYS A 13 3.64 43.74 -10.15
N GLY A 14 3.43 43.19 -8.96
CA GLY A 14 4.48 42.50 -8.18
C GLY A 14 4.78 41.07 -8.65
N TYR A 15 5.23 40.88 -9.90
CA TYR A 15 5.67 39.55 -10.38
C TYR A 15 7.00 39.14 -9.74
N CYS A 16 7.13 37.86 -9.35
CA CYS A 16 8.42 37.22 -9.07
C CYS A 16 9.27 37.06 -10.34
N ARG A 17 9.75 38.17 -10.91
CA ARG A 17 10.97 38.16 -11.70
C ARG A 17 12.15 38.24 -10.73
N LEU A 18 12.96 37.18 -10.68
CA LEU A 18 14.37 37.34 -10.32
C LEU A 18 14.90 38.48 -11.19
N SER A 19 15.42 39.55 -10.60
CA SER A 19 15.96 40.63 -11.41
C SER A 19 17.08 40.08 -12.30
N PRO A 20 17.30 40.61 -13.51
CA PRO A 20 18.40 40.17 -14.36
C PRO A 20 19.74 40.23 -13.61
N ALA A 21 19.94 41.22 -12.74
CA ALA A 21 21.09 41.31 -11.85
C ALA A 21 21.18 40.14 -10.85
N ALA A 22 20.08 39.71 -10.22
CA ALA A 22 20.07 38.56 -9.32
C ALA A 22 20.33 37.23 -10.05
N LEU A 23 19.79 37.06 -11.26
CA LEU A 23 20.05 35.87 -12.08
C LEU A 23 21.48 35.85 -12.62
N VAL A 24 22.02 36.99 -13.06
CA VAL A 24 23.42 37.13 -13.49
C VAL A 24 24.39 36.95 -12.31
N HIS A 25 24.04 37.43 -11.10
CA HIS A 25 24.84 37.17 -9.90
C HIS A 25 24.81 35.68 -9.52
N PHE A 26 23.65 35.02 -9.61
CA PHE A 26 23.51 33.58 -9.40
C PHE A 26 24.36 32.77 -10.40
N LEU A 27 24.28 33.09 -11.70
CA LEU A 27 25.07 32.44 -12.76
C LEU A 27 26.58 32.73 -12.65
N LYS A 28 27.00 33.95 -12.28
CA LYS A 28 28.41 34.26 -11.99
C LYS A 28 28.93 33.54 -10.75
N THR A 29 28.09 33.28 -9.75
CA THR A 29 28.48 32.56 -8.52
C THR A 29 28.70 31.06 -8.76
N ILE A 30 28.00 30.48 -9.73
CA ILE A 30 28.11 29.04 -10.10
C ILE A 30 29.46 28.71 -10.75
N ARG A 31 30.14 29.67 -11.38
CA ARG A 31 31.36 29.44 -12.20
C ARG A 31 32.66 29.25 -11.39
N ALA A 32 32.60 29.06 -10.06
CA ALA A 32 33.80 29.07 -9.21
C ALA A 32 33.76 28.05 -8.05
N GLY A 33 34.30 26.85 -8.29
CA GLY A 33 34.78 25.92 -7.26
C GLY A 33 33.72 25.11 -6.50
N VAL A 34 33.98 23.80 -6.36
CA VAL A 34 33.05 22.78 -5.80
C VAL A 34 32.53 23.13 -4.39
N CYS A 35 33.31 23.87 -3.57
CA CYS A 35 32.86 24.35 -2.25
C CYS A 35 31.71 25.36 -2.27
N LYS A 36 31.48 26.10 -3.37
CA LYS A 36 30.34 27.03 -3.47
C LYS A 36 29.01 26.29 -3.68
N SER A 37 29.02 25.14 -4.34
CA SER A 37 27.82 24.37 -4.69
C SER A 37 27.00 23.97 -3.47
N VAL A 38 27.62 23.32 -2.47
CA VAL A 38 26.92 22.85 -1.26
C VAL A 38 26.33 24.02 -0.47
N THR A 39 27.08 25.11 -0.31
CA THR A 39 26.58 26.29 0.42
C THR A 39 25.45 26.99 -0.34
N ALA A 40 25.54 27.12 -1.67
CA ALA A 40 24.47 27.66 -2.50
C ALA A 40 23.20 26.78 -2.48
N PHE A 41 23.34 25.45 -2.49
CA PHE A 41 22.23 24.52 -2.35
C PHE A 41 21.56 24.59 -0.97
N THR A 42 22.34 24.65 0.11
CA THR A 42 21.83 24.90 1.47
C THR A 42 21.09 26.23 1.55
N LEU A 43 21.61 27.31 0.97
CA LEU A 43 20.91 28.60 0.90
C LEU A 43 19.59 28.48 0.11
N TRP A 44 19.59 27.81 -1.04
CA TRP A 44 18.39 27.57 -1.84
C TRP A 44 17.32 26.75 -1.11
N LEU A 45 17.72 25.78 -0.28
CA LEU A 45 16.83 25.00 0.59
C LEU A 45 16.27 25.81 1.77
N HIS A 46 16.97 26.84 2.22
CA HIS A 46 16.55 27.68 3.34
C HIS A 46 15.85 28.99 2.94
N ALA A 47 15.76 29.27 1.64
CA ALA A 47 14.99 30.38 1.09
C ALA A 47 13.51 30.35 1.55
N PRO A 48 12.91 31.51 1.85
CA PRO A 48 11.57 31.63 2.41
C PRO A 48 10.50 31.25 1.37
N CYS A 49 9.43 30.63 1.85
CA CYS A 49 8.27 30.22 1.07
C CYS A 49 6.99 30.43 1.91
N ASP A 50 5.88 30.73 1.25
CA ASP A 50 4.57 30.86 1.93
C ASP A 50 4.14 29.52 2.58
N PRO A 51 3.56 29.51 3.79
CA PRO A 51 3.20 28.28 4.50
C PRO A 51 1.88 27.64 4.05
N SER A 52 1.07 28.29 3.20
CA SER A 52 -0.33 27.87 2.99
C SER A 52 -0.51 26.54 2.27
N SER A 53 0.28 26.25 1.22
CA SER A 53 0.22 24.94 0.56
C SER A 53 0.54 23.81 1.52
N LEU A 54 1.58 23.95 2.34
CA LEU A 54 1.95 22.94 3.35
C LEU A 54 0.87 22.79 4.45
N ALA A 55 0.29 23.90 4.91
CA ALA A 55 -0.79 23.87 5.90
C ALA A 55 -2.04 23.16 5.36
N LEU A 56 -2.39 23.39 4.08
CA LEU A 56 -3.48 22.67 3.44
C LEU A 56 -3.17 21.18 3.27
N THR A 57 -1.96 20.81 2.82
CA THR A 57 -1.54 19.40 2.74
C THR A 57 -1.63 18.72 4.10
N ARG A 58 -1.24 19.39 5.20
CA ARG A 58 -1.43 18.87 6.57
C ARG A 58 -2.90 18.64 6.92
N ILE A 59 -3.77 19.61 6.65
CA ILE A 59 -5.21 19.49 6.95
C ILE A 59 -5.82 18.32 6.18
N LEU A 60 -5.58 18.24 4.87
CA LEU A 60 -6.13 17.21 4.01
C LEU A 60 -5.56 15.82 4.32
N PHE A 61 -4.24 15.69 4.52
CA PHE A 61 -3.62 14.42 4.92
C PHE A 61 -4.13 13.95 6.29
N GLY A 62 -4.17 14.85 7.28
CA GLY A 62 -4.72 14.53 8.60
C GLY A 62 -6.19 14.11 8.52
N ALA A 63 -7.01 14.81 7.73
CA ALA A 63 -8.41 14.45 7.53
C ALA A 63 -8.53 13.04 6.93
N VAL A 64 -7.81 12.73 5.85
CA VAL A 64 -7.80 11.39 5.25
C VAL A 64 -7.30 10.33 6.24
N MET A 65 -6.29 10.62 7.07
CA MET A 65 -5.83 9.71 8.12
C MET A 65 -6.84 9.51 9.26
N VAL A 66 -7.71 10.48 9.55
CA VAL A 66 -8.86 10.31 10.45
C VAL A 66 -9.90 9.38 9.81
N LEU A 67 -10.19 9.55 8.52
CA LEU A 67 -11.12 8.69 7.78
C LEU A 67 -10.62 7.24 7.68
N ASP A 68 -9.30 7.02 7.55
CA ASP A 68 -8.65 5.70 7.48
C ASP A 68 -8.73 4.90 8.80
N GLN A 69 -9.05 5.52 9.95
CA GLN A 69 -8.98 4.85 11.26
C GLN A 69 -10.00 3.70 11.43
N PRO A 70 -11.32 3.89 11.19
CA PRO A 70 -12.31 2.84 11.46
C PRO A 70 -12.19 1.66 10.48
N GLU A 71 -11.87 1.94 9.23
CA GLU A 71 -11.81 0.98 8.14
C GLU A 71 -10.44 0.28 8.11
N GLU A 72 -9.48 0.83 7.37
CA GLU A 72 -8.19 0.19 7.06
C GLU A 72 -7.24 0.03 8.26
N ARG A 73 -7.27 0.94 9.26
CA ARG A 73 -6.50 0.73 10.50
C ARG A 73 -7.22 -0.17 11.51
N GLY A 74 -8.50 -0.46 11.30
CA GLY A 74 -9.26 -1.44 12.08
C GLY A 74 -9.73 -0.95 13.45
N LEU A 75 -9.97 0.35 13.66
CA LEU A 75 -10.62 0.83 14.89
C LEU A 75 -12.07 0.29 15.03
N ALA A 76 -12.76 -0.01 13.93
CA ALA A 76 -14.06 -0.71 13.96
C ALA A 76 -13.94 -2.23 14.17
N PHE A 77 -12.72 -2.79 14.13
CA PHE A 77 -12.47 -4.24 14.13
C PHE A 77 -11.38 -4.67 15.15
N VAL A 78 -11.12 -3.85 16.18
CA VAL A 78 -10.08 -4.10 17.20
C VAL A 78 -10.26 -5.43 17.91
N GLU A 79 -11.49 -5.80 18.23
CA GLU A 79 -11.85 -7.04 18.92
C GLU A 79 -11.65 -8.27 18.04
N GLU A 80 -12.11 -8.23 16.80
CA GLU A 80 -11.86 -9.29 15.80
C GLU A 80 -10.37 -9.46 15.51
N ARG A 81 -9.64 -8.35 15.42
CA ARG A 81 -8.21 -8.32 15.07
C ARG A 81 -7.26 -8.69 16.21
N TRP A 82 -7.66 -8.44 17.46
CA TRP A 82 -6.74 -8.55 18.61
C TRP A 82 -7.30 -9.35 19.78
N GLY A 83 -8.59 -9.69 19.78
CA GLY A 83 -9.32 -10.29 20.91
C GLY A 83 -9.04 -11.76 21.16
N ASP A 84 -8.73 -12.57 20.14
CA ASP A 84 -8.25 -13.95 20.37
C ASP A 84 -6.73 -13.97 20.60
N PRO A 85 -6.24 -14.29 21.83
CA PRO A 85 -4.82 -14.41 22.10
C PRO A 85 -4.18 -15.66 21.49
N ARG A 86 -4.96 -16.60 20.94
CA ARG A 86 -4.49 -17.86 20.31
C ARG A 86 -4.35 -17.78 18.79
N GLU A 87 -4.72 -16.65 18.19
CA GLU A 87 -4.47 -16.40 16.77
C GLU A 87 -2.96 -16.28 16.53
N CYS A 88 -2.45 -16.98 15.53
CA CYS A 88 -1.08 -16.87 15.08
C CYS A 88 -0.85 -15.55 14.36
N ARG A 89 0.07 -14.74 14.90
CA ARG A 89 0.38 -13.39 14.41
C ARG A 89 1.82 -13.31 13.91
N PHE A 90 2.07 -12.33 13.04
CA PHE A 90 3.30 -12.24 12.26
C PHE A 90 4.04 -10.92 12.53
N PRO A 91 4.60 -10.68 13.73
CA PRO A 91 5.39 -9.48 13.99
C PRO A 91 6.69 -9.46 13.16
N LEU A 92 7.20 -8.28 12.81
CA LEU A 92 8.53 -8.17 12.17
C LEU A 92 9.64 -8.60 13.13
N PHE A 93 9.47 -8.31 14.42
CA PHE A 93 10.42 -8.65 15.46
C PHE A 93 9.75 -9.55 16.50
N SER A 94 10.32 -10.72 16.77
CA SER A 94 9.74 -11.77 17.64
C SER A 94 9.46 -11.33 19.09
N PHE A 95 10.10 -10.25 19.56
CA PHE A 95 9.82 -9.67 20.88
C PHE A 95 8.56 -8.81 20.93
N LEU A 96 8.03 -8.36 19.79
CA LEU A 96 6.80 -7.56 19.74
C LEU A 96 5.59 -8.46 19.95
N LYS A 97 4.82 -8.13 21.00
CA LYS A 97 3.57 -8.79 21.33
C LYS A 97 2.45 -7.75 21.43
N PRO A 98 1.19 -8.14 21.14
CA PRO A 98 0.05 -7.27 21.34
C PRO A 98 -0.08 -6.89 22.82
N LEU A 99 -0.60 -5.70 23.09
CA LEU A 99 -1.14 -5.39 24.41
C LEU A 99 -2.44 -6.19 24.63
N PRO A 100 -2.90 -6.33 25.89
CA PRO A 100 -4.28 -6.77 26.17
C PRO A 100 -5.29 -5.93 25.37
N LEU A 101 -6.48 -6.48 25.09
CA LEU A 101 -7.47 -5.87 24.19
C LEU A 101 -7.76 -4.38 24.52
N GLU A 102 -7.93 -4.03 25.79
CA GLU A 102 -8.11 -2.65 26.27
C GLU A 102 -6.91 -1.74 25.94
N GLY A 103 -5.69 -2.27 26.03
CA GLY A 103 -4.47 -1.58 25.60
C GLY A 103 -4.46 -1.33 24.10
N MET A 104 -4.93 -2.27 23.28
CA MET A 104 -5.04 -2.09 21.83
C MET A 104 -6.10 -1.05 21.44
N TYR A 105 -7.21 -0.95 22.18
CA TYR A 105 -8.14 0.18 22.04
C TYR A 105 -7.50 1.52 22.40
N CYS A 106 -6.72 1.59 23.49
CA CYS A 106 -5.99 2.80 23.86
C CYS A 106 -4.97 3.23 22.79
N VAL A 107 -4.24 2.29 22.18
CA VAL A 107 -3.32 2.53 21.05
C VAL A 107 -4.06 3.13 19.85
N GLN A 108 -5.20 2.54 19.46
CA GLN A 108 -6.01 3.03 18.34
C GLN A 108 -6.63 4.41 18.62
N LEU A 109 -7.13 4.64 19.85
CA LEU A 109 -7.67 5.94 20.25
C LEU A 109 -6.59 7.03 20.27
N LEU A 110 -5.38 6.73 20.75
CA LEU A 110 -4.25 7.65 20.71
C LEU A 110 -3.87 8.01 19.27
N MET A 111 -3.89 7.03 18.35
CA MET A 111 -3.64 7.25 16.92
C MET A 111 -4.70 8.16 16.30
N LEU A 112 -5.99 7.92 16.55
CA LEU A 112 -7.09 8.77 16.11
C LEU A 112 -6.97 10.21 16.65
N LEU A 113 -6.67 10.38 17.94
CA LEU A 113 -6.44 11.70 18.54
C LEU A 113 -5.21 12.41 17.94
N GLY A 114 -4.16 11.66 17.62
CA GLY A 114 -3.00 12.13 16.87
C GLY A 114 -3.38 12.64 15.48
N ALA A 115 -4.17 11.88 14.72
CA ALA A 115 -4.67 12.26 13.41
C ALA A 115 -5.53 13.54 13.46
N VAL A 116 -6.48 13.63 14.40
CA VAL A 116 -7.29 14.85 14.62
C VAL A 116 -6.41 16.05 14.99
N GLY A 117 -5.37 15.83 15.82
CA GLY A 117 -4.39 16.86 16.16
C GLY A 117 -3.51 17.31 14.98
N ILE A 118 -3.19 16.42 14.03
CA ILE A 118 -2.55 16.76 12.76
C ILE A 118 -3.49 17.63 11.91
N THR A 119 -4.76 17.23 11.73
CA THR A 119 -5.78 17.97 10.96
C THR A 119 -6.01 19.39 11.49
N THR A 120 -6.13 19.53 12.81
CA THR A 120 -6.39 20.82 13.48
C THR A 120 -5.11 21.62 13.75
N GLY A 121 -3.94 20.99 13.69
CA GLY A 121 -2.66 21.59 14.05
C GLY A 121 -2.58 22.01 15.53
N ALA A 122 -3.30 21.32 16.42
CA ALA A 122 -3.19 21.52 17.86
C ALA A 122 -1.97 20.77 18.39
N PHE A 123 -1.05 21.47 19.09
CA PHE A 123 0.18 20.87 19.61
C PHE A 123 0.94 20.03 18.56
N PHE A 124 1.00 20.53 17.32
CA PHE A 124 1.18 19.73 16.10
C PHE A 124 2.25 18.63 16.20
N ARG A 125 3.46 18.98 16.68
CA ARG A 125 4.57 18.00 16.84
C ARG A 125 4.25 16.87 17.82
N LYS A 126 3.56 17.15 18.92
CA LYS A 126 3.11 16.13 19.87
C LYS A 126 2.00 15.27 19.26
N SER A 127 1.09 15.85 18.49
CA SER A 127 0.05 15.09 17.77
C SER A 127 0.62 14.21 16.67
N CYS A 128 1.67 14.64 15.96
CA CYS A 128 2.42 13.77 15.07
C CYS A 128 3.03 12.57 15.81
N LEU A 129 3.63 12.76 16.99
CA LEU A 129 4.16 11.65 17.79
C LEU A 129 3.05 10.72 18.31
N ALA A 130 1.92 11.29 18.76
CA ALA A 130 0.74 10.54 19.19
C ALA A 130 0.11 9.72 18.05
N PHE A 131 0.25 10.14 16.79
CA PHE A 131 -0.09 9.32 15.63
C PHE A 131 1.01 8.28 15.34
N LEU A 132 2.27 8.72 15.23
CA LEU A 132 3.38 7.90 14.74
C LEU A 132 3.73 6.71 15.64
N LEU A 133 3.76 6.89 16.96
CA LEU A 133 4.14 5.81 17.89
C LEU A 133 3.18 4.62 17.82
N PRO A 134 1.84 4.78 17.98
CA PRO A 134 0.91 3.67 17.81
C PRO A 134 0.84 3.17 16.35
N TYR A 135 1.03 4.05 15.35
CA TYR A 135 1.06 3.65 13.94
C TYR A 135 2.19 2.67 13.65
N TRP A 136 3.43 3.03 14.00
CA TRP A 136 4.60 2.16 13.78
C TRP A 136 4.58 0.94 14.70
N PHE A 137 4.00 1.03 15.91
CA PHE A 137 3.76 -0.15 16.74
C PHE A 137 2.81 -1.16 16.07
N ILE A 138 1.62 -0.73 15.64
CA ILE A 138 0.65 -1.60 14.93
C ILE A 138 1.23 -2.15 13.63
N PHE A 139 2.01 -1.33 12.91
CA PHE A 139 2.72 -1.77 11.71
C PHE A 139 3.72 -2.89 12.06
N LEU A 140 4.71 -2.63 12.92
CA LEU A 140 5.74 -3.61 13.28
C LEU A 140 5.19 -4.89 13.95
N LEU A 141 4.00 -4.81 14.56
CA LEU A 141 3.32 -5.93 15.21
C LEU A 141 2.62 -6.91 14.25
N GLU A 142 2.25 -6.49 13.03
CA GLU A 142 1.45 -7.33 12.12
C GLU A 142 1.88 -7.18 10.65
N LYS A 143 2.92 -7.93 10.27
CA LYS A 143 3.52 -7.98 8.93
C LYS A 143 2.53 -8.46 7.87
N SER A 144 1.64 -9.39 8.22
CA SER A 144 0.76 -9.99 7.21
C SER A 144 -0.17 -8.95 6.55
N ARG A 145 -0.54 -7.88 7.28
CA ARG A 145 -1.37 -6.77 6.76
C ARG A 145 -0.58 -5.63 6.10
N TRP A 146 0.71 -5.79 5.81
CA TRP A 146 1.52 -4.74 5.19
C TRP A 146 1.20 -4.51 3.71
N ASN A 147 1.38 -3.26 3.28
CA ASN A 147 1.40 -2.86 1.89
C ASN A 147 2.22 -1.56 1.75
N ASN A 148 2.77 -1.30 0.56
CA ASN A 148 3.59 -0.12 0.25
C ASN A 148 2.92 1.20 0.69
N HIS A 149 1.60 1.31 0.54
CA HIS A 149 0.85 2.51 0.90
C HIS A 149 0.78 2.75 2.42
N THR A 150 0.72 1.68 3.23
CA THR A 150 0.79 1.79 4.70
C THR A 150 2.18 2.28 5.12
N TYR A 151 3.24 1.72 4.52
CA TYR A 151 4.60 2.23 4.73
C TYR A 151 4.71 3.73 4.35
N LEU A 152 4.11 4.14 3.23
CA LEU A 152 4.09 5.54 2.78
C LEU A 152 3.39 6.49 3.78
N TYR A 153 2.25 6.12 4.36
CA TYR A 153 1.57 7.04 5.31
C TYR A 153 2.39 7.24 6.58
N GLY A 154 3.01 6.18 7.09
CA GLY A 154 3.95 6.24 8.22
C GLY A 154 5.15 7.16 7.92
N LEU A 155 5.72 7.07 6.70
CA LEU A 155 6.76 7.99 6.23
C LEU A 155 6.25 9.43 6.12
N ILE A 156 5.12 9.69 5.44
CA ILE A 156 4.60 11.06 5.25
C ILE A 156 4.26 11.72 6.59
N ALA A 157 3.69 10.98 7.55
CA ALA A 157 3.47 11.47 8.91
C ALA A 157 4.79 11.78 9.64
N MET A 158 5.84 10.96 9.44
CA MET A 158 7.17 11.18 10.02
C MET A 158 7.82 12.44 9.43
N LEU A 159 7.76 12.61 8.10
CA LEU A 159 8.24 13.80 7.42
C LEU A 159 7.46 15.05 7.86
N LEU A 160 6.13 14.98 7.95
CA LEU A 160 5.31 16.09 8.44
C LEU A 160 5.70 16.52 9.86
N SER A 161 6.06 15.58 10.76
CA SER A 161 6.41 15.88 12.16
C SER A 161 7.57 16.86 12.32
N VAL A 162 8.53 16.86 11.38
CA VAL A 162 9.68 17.78 11.40
C VAL A 162 9.37 19.13 10.72
N THR A 163 8.33 19.20 9.89
CA THR A 163 7.99 20.41 9.12
C THR A 163 7.37 21.57 9.93
N GLY A 164 7.35 22.75 9.31
CA GLY A 164 6.66 23.96 9.76
C GLY A 164 5.16 24.01 9.44
N ALA A 165 4.49 22.88 9.13
CA ALA A 165 3.10 22.85 8.67
C ALA A 165 2.05 23.44 9.65
N HIS A 166 2.46 23.73 10.88
CA HIS A 166 1.66 24.36 11.93
C HIS A 166 1.73 25.89 11.96
N ARG A 167 2.47 26.55 11.03
CA ARG A 167 2.59 28.02 10.94
C ARG A 167 1.41 28.72 10.23
N LEU A 168 0.44 27.97 9.69
CA LEU A 168 -0.81 28.52 9.17
C LEU A 168 -1.98 27.56 9.45
N TRP A 169 -3.19 28.14 9.60
CA TRP A 169 -4.47 27.43 9.77
C TRP A 169 -4.44 26.33 10.83
N SER A 170 -3.83 26.64 11.98
CA SER A 170 -3.61 25.72 13.09
C SER A 170 -4.08 26.32 14.41
N ILE A 171 -4.50 25.45 15.34
CA ILE A 171 -4.77 25.86 16.73
C ILE A 171 -3.49 26.37 17.42
N ASP A 172 -2.32 25.85 17.04
CA ASP A 172 -1.03 26.38 17.51
C ASP A 172 -0.81 27.86 17.13
N CYS A 173 -1.22 28.31 15.95
CA CYS A 173 -1.16 29.73 15.56
C CYS A 173 -2.13 30.60 16.35
N TRP A 174 -3.35 30.10 16.64
CA TRP A 174 -4.32 30.83 17.46
C TRP A 174 -3.80 31.04 18.89
N ARG A 175 -3.17 30.01 19.47
CA ARG A 175 -2.53 30.09 20.80
C ARG A 175 -1.23 30.90 20.82
N LYS A 176 -0.45 30.85 19.74
CA LYS A 176 0.88 31.49 19.65
C LYS A 176 0.94 32.41 18.43
N GLN A 177 0.51 33.66 18.63
CA GLN A 177 0.42 34.69 17.60
C GLN A 177 1.73 34.94 16.82
N PHE A 178 2.91 34.63 17.40
CA PHE A 178 4.21 34.74 16.70
C PHE A 178 4.45 33.67 15.62
N LEU A 179 3.72 32.55 15.65
CA LEU A 179 3.77 31.50 14.61
C LEU A 179 2.84 31.79 13.43
N ARG A 180 1.93 32.75 13.60
CA ARG A 180 0.77 32.96 12.72
C ARG A 180 1.19 33.56 11.38
N ASN A 181 0.99 32.79 10.32
CA ASN A 181 1.33 33.14 8.94
C ASN A 181 2.82 33.46 8.75
N THR A 182 3.69 32.83 9.53
CA THR A 182 5.15 32.96 9.37
C THR A 182 5.64 32.15 8.17
N ASP A 183 6.57 32.68 7.38
CA ASP A 183 7.19 31.96 6.26
C ASP A 183 7.85 30.64 6.69
N ILE A 184 8.11 29.74 5.73
CA ILE A 184 8.84 28.49 5.95
C ILE A 184 9.99 28.31 4.97
N PRO A 185 11.14 27.75 5.39
CA PRO A 185 12.23 27.43 4.49
C PRO A 185 11.83 26.35 3.48
N ARG A 186 12.25 26.53 2.23
CA ARG A 186 11.89 25.71 1.06
C ARG A 186 12.05 24.20 1.24
N TRP A 187 13.00 23.73 2.06
CA TRP A 187 13.22 22.30 2.30
C TRP A 187 11.97 21.56 2.78
N ASN A 188 11.02 22.23 3.46
CA ASN A 188 9.75 21.64 3.88
C ASN A 188 8.94 21.12 2.68
N TYR A 189 8.94 21.87 1.58
CA TYR A 189 8.30 21.49 0.32
C TYR A 189 9.12 20.46 -0.45
N VAL A 190 10.45 20.64 -0.50
CA VAL A 190 11.35 19.71 -1.19
C VAL A 190 11.20 18.31 -0.61
N LEU A 191 11.25 18.16 0.72
CA LEU A 191 11.17 16.89 1.44
C LEU A 191 9.93 16.06 1.08
N LEU A 192 8.74 16.68 1.06
CA LEU A 192 7.49 15.99 0.73
C LEU A 192 7.34 15.77 -0.78
N ARG A 193 7.71 16.75 -1.61
CA ARG A 193 7.69 16.59 -3.08
C ARG A 193 8.61 15.46 -3.54
N SER A 194 9.81 15.38 -2.99
CA SER A 194 10.76 14.32 -3.32
C SER A 194 10.28 12.94 -2.86
N GLN A 195 9.64 12.82 -1.70
CA GLN A 195 9.06 11.54 -1.27
C GLN A 195 7.98 11.06 -2.27
N VAL A 196 7.04 11.94 -2.63
CA VAL A 196 5.96 11.61 -3.58
C VAL A 196 6.52 11.33 -4.99
N PHE A 197 7.51 12.11 -5.43
CA PHE A 197 8.22 11.89 -6.68
C PHE A 197 8.89 10.51 -6.72
N LEU A 198 9.62 10.13 -5.65
CA LEU A 198 10.34 8.85 -5.59
C LEU A 198 9.40 7.66 -5.61
N VAL A 199 8.23 7.73 -4.96
CA VAL A 199 7.21 6.66 -5.01
C VAL A 199 6.78 6.39 -6.45
N TYR A 200 6.44 7.43 -7.21
CA TYR A 200 6.05 7.29 -8.62
C TYR A 200 7.22 6.83 -9.48
N PHE A 201 8.36 7.51 -9.40
CA PHE A 201 9.52 7.22 -10.24
C PHE A 201 10.06 5.80 -10.03
N ILE A 202 10.16 5.33 -8.79
CA ILE A 202 10.61 3.97 -8.50
C ILE A 202 9.54 2.95 -8.90
N ALA A 203 8.25 3.22 -8.73
CA ALA A 203 7.20 2.35 -9.26
C ALA A 203 7.26 2.23 -10.79
N GLY A 204 7.56 3.32 -11.50
CA GLY A 204 7.81 3.32 -12.95
C GLY A 204 9.06 2.53 -13.33
N LEU A 205 10.16 2.68 -12.61
CA LEU A 205 11.37 1.87 -12.82
C LEU A 205 11.11 0.38 -12.56
N LYS A 206 10.36 0.02 -11.52
CA LYS A 206 10.02 -1.38 -11.22
C LYS A 206 9.05 -1.97 -12.26
N LYS A 207 8.20 -1.15 -12.88
CA LYS A 207 7.38 -1.50 -14.06
C LYS A 207 8.17 -1.73 -15.36
N THR A 208 9.50 -1.62 -15.35
CA THR A 208 10.34 -2.13 -16.45
C THR A 208 10.48 -3.65 -16.46
N ASP A 209 9.92 -4.34 -15.46
CA ASP A 209 9.88 -5.80 -15.43
C ASP A 209 9.21 -6.41 -16.67
N ARG A 210 9.72 -7.57 -17.10
CA ARG A 210 9.24 -8.27 -18.30
C ARG A 210 7.78 -8.69 -18.20
N ASP A 211 7.28 -9.02 -17.01
CA ASP A 211 5.87 -9.36 -16.81
C ASP A 211 4.95 -8.14 -16.87
N TRP A 212 5.46 -6.94 -16.58
CA TRP A 212 4.68 -5.72 -16.71
C TRP A 212 4.63 -5.26 -18.17
N ILE A 213 5.79 -5.12 -18.82
CA ILE A 213 5.86 -4.72 -20.24
C ILE A 213 5.19 -5.76 -21.16
N GLY A 214 5.27 -7.05 -20.81
CA GLY A 214 4.60 -8.13 -21.54
C GLY A 214 3.09 -8.27 -21.29
N GLY A 215 2.49 -7.46 -20.42
CA GLY A 215 1.04 -7.48 -20.18
C GLY A 215 0.54 -8.58 -19.22
N HIS A 216 1.43 -9.28 -18.51
CA HIS A 216 1.11 -10.45 -17.69
C HIS A 216 0.82 -10.16 -16.21
N SER A 217 1.10 -8.94 -15.74
CA SER A 217 0.98 -8.60 -14.32
C SER A 217 -0.48 -8.42 -13.90
N MET A 218 -1.29 -7.81 -14.77
CA MET A 218 -2.69 -7.47 -14.52
C MET A 218 -3.57 -7.78 -15.74
N GLU A 219 -3.68 -9.06 -16.08
CA GLU A 219 -4.53 -9.55 -17.18
C GLU A 219 -6.04 -9.47 -16.85
N GLY A 220 -6.85 -9.13 -17.86
CA GLY A 220 -8.32 -9.09 -17.81
C GLY A 220 -8.92 -7.77 -17.33
N LEU A 221 -8.12 -6.71 -17.20
CA LEU A 221 -8.51 -5.48 -16.52
C LEU A 221 -9.20 -4.48 -17.47
N GLY A 222 -8.89 -4.53 -18.76
CA GLY A 222 -9.50 -3.73 -19.83
C GLY A 222 -10.99 -4.01 -20.04
N ARG A 223 -11.50 -5.15 -19.54
CA ARG A 223 -12.93 -5.45 -19.45
C ARG A 223 -13.69 -4.44 -18.59
N HIS A 224 -13.08 -3.97 -17.51
CA HIS A 224 -13.72 -3.12 -16.50
C HIS A 224 -14.25 -1.80 -17.10
N TRP A 225 -15.46 -1.41 -16.70
CA TRP A 225 -16.22 -0.27 -17.26
C TRP A 225 -15.46 1.07 -17.26
N VAL A 226 -14.48 1.26 -16.37
CA VAL A 226 -13.62 2.45 -16.34
C VAL A 226 -12.91 2.69 -17.67
N PHE A 227 -12.68 1.64 -18.46
CA PHE A 227 -12.06 1.73 -19.78
C PHE A 227 -13.04 1.75 -20.96
N ASP A 228 -14.36 1.86 -20.73
CA ASP A 228 -15.38 1.88 -21.81
C ASP A 228 -15.09 2.95 -22.87
N LEU A 229 -14.57 4.12 -22.48
CA LEU A 229 -14.18 5.19 -23.40
C LEU A 229 -13.04 4.76 -24.35
N PHE A 230 -12.10 3.95 -23.89
CA PHE A 230 -11.02 3.41 -24.71
C PHE A 230 -11.51 2.23 -25.59
N LYS A 231 -12.46 1.44 -25.08
CA LYS A 231 -13.10 0.34 -25.82
C LYS A 231 -13.93 0.77 -27.04
N LEU A 232 -14.19 2.08 -27.20
CA LEU A 232 -14.75 2.63 -28.44
C LEU A 232 -13.79 2.56 -29.64
N VAL A 233 -12.49 2.38 -29.40
CA VAL A 233 -11.43 2.41 -30.43
C VAL A 233 -10.47 1.21 -30.32
N LEU A 234 -10.33 0.62 -29.13
CA LEU A 234 -9.39 -0.47 -28.83
C LEU A 234 -10.14 -1.74 -28.39
N THR A 235 -9.60 -2.91 -28.70
CA THR A 235 -10.08 -4.18 -28.12
C THR A 235 -9.70 -4.30 -26.64
N GLU A 236 -10.35 -5.19 -25.88
CA GLU A 236 -10.04 -5.40 -24.45
C GLU A 236 -8.56 -5.72 -24.20
N GLU A 237 -7.95 -6.57 -25.03
CA GLU A 237 -6.54 -6.95 -24.96
C GLU A 237 -5.61 -5.77 -25.29
N GLN A 238 -6.01 -4.90 -26.23
CA GLN A 238 -5.27 -3.67 -26.55
C GLN A 238 -5.38 -2.63 -25.44
N VAL A 239 -6.52 -2.57 -24.73
CA VAL A 239 -6.67 -1.74 -23.52
C VAL A 239 -5.76 -2.26 -22.41
N ASP A 240 -5.74 -3.57 -22.15
CA ASP A 240 -4.83 -4.19 -21.18
C ASP A 240 -3.36 -3.89 -21.51
N SER A 241 -2.94 -4.08 -22.76
CA SER A 241 -1.56 -3.85 -23.15
C SER A 241 -1.19 -2.35 -23.16
N TYR A 242 -1.90 -1.54 -23.94
CA TYR A 242 -1.51 -0.15 -24.19
C TYR A 242 -1.92 0.83 -23.09
N VAL A 243 -3.12 0.68 -22.52
CA VAL A 243 -3.64 1.64 -21.53
C VAL A 243 -3.22 1.25 -20.11
N VAL A 244 -3.44 -0.02 -19.72
CA VAL A 244 -3.13 -0.48 -18.36
C VAL A 244 -1.61 -0.65 -18.17
N HIS A 245 -0.95 -1.48 -18.98
CA HIS A 245 0.46 -1.78 -18.78
C HIS A 245 1.38 -0.66 -19.29
N TRP A 246 1.37 -0.34 -20.59
CA TRP A 246 2.23 0.73 -21.14
C TRP A 246 1.86 2.12 -20.60
N GLY A 247 0.58 2.47 -20.57
CA GLY A 247 0.10 3.73 -20.02
C GLY A 247 0.43 3.88 -18.53
N GLY A 248 0.22 2.84 -17.72
CA GLY A 248 0.60 2.83 -16.30
C GLY A 248 2.11 2.95 -16.07
N PHE A 249 2.93 2.26 -16.88
CA PHE A 249 4.40 2.38 -16.84
C PHE A 249 4.87 3.81 -17.17
N LEU A 250 4.43 4.36 -18.31
CA LEU A 250 4.82 5.69 -18.76
C LEU A 250 4.34 6.78 -17.80
N LEU A 251 3.14 6.64 -17.25
CA LEU A 251 2.60 7.58 -16.25
C LEU A 251 3.45 7.57 -14.98
N ASP A 252 3.66 6.41 -14.34
CA ASP A 252 4.46 6.34 -13.10
C ASP A 252 5.89 6.88 -13.30
N LEU A 253 6.53 6.55 -14.44
CA LEU A 253 7.89 7.00 -14.75
C LEU A 253 7.98 8.52 -14.99
N THR A 254 6.95 9.15 -15.57
CA THR A 254 7.01 10.56 -16.01
C THR A 254 6.25 11.56 -15.14
N VAL A 255 5.18 11.14 -14.43
CA VAL A 255 4.26 12.03 -13.72
C VAL A 255 4.97 12.88 -12.65
N GLY A 256 5.98 12.31 -11.99
CA GLY A 256 6.84 13.05 -11.05
C GLY A 256 7.54 14.24 -11.71
N PHE A 257 8.13 14.05 -12.88
CA PHE A 257 8.80 15.12 -13.63
C PHE A 257 7.79 16.17 -14.12
N LEU A 258 6.64 15.73 -14.64
CA LEU A 258 5.56 16.62 -15.08
C LEU A 258 5.06 17.52 -13.93
N MET A 259 4.87 16.99 -12.73
CA MET A 259 4.44 17.78 -11.57
C MET A 259 5.51 18.77 -11.05
N VAL A 260 6.80 18.42 -11.17
CA VAL A 260 7.90 19.32 -10.78
C VAL A 260 8.03 20.50 -11.75
N ALA A 261 7.97 20.24 -13.06
CA ALA A 261 8.14 21.25 -14.10
C ALA A 261 6.95 22.23 -14.18
N SER A 262 7.18 23.49 -13.81
CA SER A 262 6.10 24.48 -13.62
C SER A 262 5.22 24.74 -14.85
N ALA A 263 5.76 24.57 -16.07
CA ALA A 263 5.02 24.78 -17.31
C ALA A 263 3.99 23.67 -17.60
N VAL A 264 4.31 22.42 -17.24
CA VAL A 264 3.47 21.23 -17.53
C VAL A 264 2.79 20.64 -16.29
N ARG A 265 3.06 21.20 -15.10
CA ARG A 265 2.47 20.80 -13.82
C ARG A 265 0.94 20.59 -13.84
N PRO A 266 0.11 21.46 -14.45
CA PRO A 266 -1.34 21.22 -14.48
C PRO A 266 -1.71 19.90 -15.15
N PHE A 267 -1.03 19.54 -16.25
CA PHE A 267 -1.23 18.26 -16.93
C PHE A 267 -0.72 17.09 -16.08
N GLY A 268 0.45 17.21 -15.45
CA GLY A 268 0.98 16.19 -14.54
C GLY A 268 0.04 15.91 -13.36
N VAL A 269 -0.54 16.95 -12.76
CA VAL A 269 -1.54 16.79 -11.69
C VAL A 269 -2.85 16.21 -12.25
N LEU A 270 -3.32 16.62 -13.43
CA LEU A 270 -4.52 16.06 -14.06
C LEU A 270 -4.38 14.55 -14.29
N PHE A 271 -3.29 14.10 -14.92
CA PHE A 271 -3.02 12.67 -15.13
C PHE A 271 -2.87 11.90 -13.82
N CYS A 272 -2.19 12.48 -12.82
CA CYS A 272 -2.10 11.91 -11.48
C CYS A 272 -3.49 11.72 -10.83
N VAL A 273 -4.37 12.73 -10.91
CA VAL A 273 -5.72 12.67 -10.36
C VAL A 273 -6.58 11.64 -11.09
N LEU A 274 -6.53 11.61 -12.43
CA LEU A 274 -7.27 10.62 -13.23
C LEU A 274 -6.80 9.19 -12.94
N PHE A 275 -5.49 8.93 -12.92
CA PHE A 275 -4.92 7.62 -12.60
C PHE A 275 -5.35 7.11 -11.22
N ASN A 276 -5.26 7.96 -10.20
CA ASN A 276 -5.72 7.60 -8.85
C ASN A 276 -7.26 7.42 -8.81
N ALA A 277 -8.03 8.25 -9.50
CA ALA A 277 -9.49 8.09 -9.57
C ALA A 277 -9.94 6.81 -10.27
N MET A 278 -9.20 6.33 -11.28
CA MET A 278 -9.42 5.03 -11.91
C MET A 278 -9.04 3.88 -10.95
N ASN A 279 -7.87 3.96 -10.32
CA ASN A 279 -7.43 2.97 -9.34
C ASN A 279 -8.38 2.82 -8.14
N SER A 280 -9.03 3.90 -7.67
CA SER A 280 -10.02 3.82 -6.58
C SER A 280 -11.34 3.18 -6.99
N ARG A 281 -11.54 2.84 -8.27
CA ARG A 281 -12.72 2.12 -8.77
C ARG A 281 -12.38 0.69 -9.18
N MET A 282 -11.20 0.48 -9.75
CA MET A 282 -10.74 -0.83 -10.19
C MET A 282 -10.22 -1.72 -9.05
N PHE A 283 -9.70 -1.12 -7.98
CA PHE A 283 -8.98 -1.86 -6.94
C PHE A 283 -9.36 -1.42 -5.52
N SER A 284 -9.57 -2.40 -4.63
CA SER A 284 -9.74 -2.19 -3.19
C SER A 284 -8.41 -1.96 -2.46
N ILE A 285 -7.76 -0.81 -2.72
CA ILE A 285 -6.45 -0.43 -2.13
C ILE A 285 -6.60 0.60 -0.99
N GLY A 286 -7.75 0.60 -0.32
CA GLY A 286 -8.07 1.53 0.77
C GLY A 286 -7.89 3.00 0.39
N MET A 287 -7.39 3.80 1.33
CA MET A 287 -7.31 5.26 1.15
C MET A 287 -6.20 5.75 0.19
N PHE A 288 -5.41 4.86 -0.44
CA PHE A 288 -4.21 5.24 -1.18
C PHE A 288 -4.45 6.26 -2.30
N PRO A 289 -5.43 6.07 -3.19
CA PRO A 289 -5.60 7.01 -4.29
C PRO A 289 -6.00 8.41 -3.81
N TYR A 290 -6.80 8.49 -2.74
CA TYR A 290 -7.19 9.75 -2.11
C TYR A 290 -6.00 10.45 -1.44
N VAL A 291 -5.12 9.71 -0.76
CA VAL A 291 -3.87 10.25 -0.21
C VAL A 291 -2.98 10.81 -1.32
N MET A 292 -2.81 10.10 -2.45
CA MET A 292 -1.98 10.57 -3.55
C MET A 292 -2.57 11.81 -4.26
N ILE A 293 -3.89 11.85 -4.45
CA ILE A 293 -4.59 13.06 -4.94
C ILE A 293 -4.33 14.24 -4.00
N VAL A 294 -4.49 14.06 -2.69
CA VAL A 294 -4.20 15.09 -1.68
C VAL A 294 -2.74 15.54 -1.72
N LEU A 295 -1.80 14.60 -1.79
CA LEU A 295 -0.37 14.92 -1.81
C LEU A 295 0.08 15.58 -3.11
N SER A 296 -0.56 15.31 -4.25
CA SER A 296 -0.27 15.98 -5.54
C SER A 296 -0.40 17.51 -5.44
N THR A 297 -1.28 18.00 -4.55
CA THR A 297 -1.51 19.43 -4.35
C THR A 297 -0.29 20.20 -3.83
N ILE A 298 0.70 19.52 -3.23
CA ILE A 298 1.92 20.16 -2.72
C ILE A 298 2.88 20.58 -3.84
N PHE A 299 2.70 20.11 -5.08
CA PHE A 299 3.56 20.47 -6.21
C PHE A 299 3.25 21.86 -6.78
N PHE A 300 2.04 22.39 -6.57
CA PHE A 300 1.67 23.77 -6.94
C PHE A 300 2.47 24.83 -6.15
N ASP A 301 2.34 26.09 -6.54
CA ASP A 301 3.07 27.21 -5.92
C ASP A 301 2.78 27.30 -4.40
N CYS A 302 3.78 27.66 -3.59
CA CYS A 302 3.64 27.63 -2.13
C CYS A 302 2.44 28.45 -1.58
N SER A 303 2.01 29.48 -2.32
CA SER A 303 0.87 30.36 -1.98
C SER A 303 -0.43 30.05 -2.77
N TRP A 304 -0.51 28.92 -3.48
CA TRP A 304 -1.66 28.58 -4.33
C TRP A 304 -3.01 28.56 -3.59
N PRO A 305 -3.13 28.10 -2.32
CA PRO A 305 -4.40 28.11 -1.62
C PRO A 305 -4.91 29.53 -1.36
N LYS A 306 -3.98 30.45 -1.00
CA LYS A 306 -4.30 31.88 -0.87
C LYS A 306 -4.76 32.47 -2.20
N LYS A 307 -4.03 32.21 -3.31
CA LYS A 307 -4.43 32.64 -4.67
C LYS A 307 -5.84 32.15 -5.02
N LEU A 308 -6.17 30.89 -4.76
CA LEU A 308 -7.49 30.32 -5.02
C LEU A 308 -8.57 30.97 -4.14
N SER A 309 -8.33 31.10 -2.83
CA SER A 309 -9.28 31.74 -1.92
C SER A 309 -9.52 33.23 -2.22
N ALA A 310 -8.55 33.93 -2.82
CA ALA A 310 -8.72 35.30 -3.30
C ALA A 310 -9.70 35.41 -4.48
N ALA A 311 -9.94 34.33 -5.23
CA ALA A 311 -10.94 34.26 -6.29
C ALA A 311 -12.35 33.90 -5.77
N LEU A 312 -12.52 33.49 -4.50
CA LEU A 312 -13.82 33.10 -3.96
C LEU A 312 -14.72 34.31 -3.61
N PRO A 313 -16.05 34.12 -3.52
CA PRO A 313 -16.99 35.15 -3.05
C PRO A 313 -16.66 35.67 -1.64
N GLN A 314 -16.97 36.95 -1.38
CA GLN A 314 -16.63 37.64 -0.12
C GLN A 314 -17.16 36.93 1.13
N ARG A 315 -18.34 36.30 1.05
CA ARG A 315 -18.92 35.50 2.14
C ARG A 315 -18.00 34.35 2.58
N ILE A 316 -17.28 33.71 1.65
CA ILE A 316 -16.37 32.60 1.96
C ILE A 316 -15.00 33.12 2.42
N LYS A 317 -14.51 34.23 1.85
CA LYS A 317 -13.28 34.90 2.29
C LYS A 317 -13.32 35.25 3.79
N ASN A 318 -14.46 35.70 4.29
CA ASN A 318 -14.64 36.02 5.71
C ASN A 318 -14.50 34.80 6.66
N LEU A 319 -14.61 33.56 6.16
CA LEU A 319 -14.38 32.34 6.95
C LEU A 319 -12.91 31.85 6.89
N ILE A 320 -12.08 32.36 5.97
CA ILE A 320 -10.70 31.91 5.78
C ILE A 320 -9.74 32.95 6.39
N PRO A 321 -9.16 32.71 7.58
CA PRO A 321 -8.23 33.66 8.18
C PRO A 321 -6.89 33.74 7.41
N ASP A 322 -6.24 34.89 7.53
CA ASP A 322 -4.84 35.13 7.13
C ASP A 322 -4.52 34.94 5.63
N LEU A 323 -5.31 35.58 4.77
CA LEU A 323 -5.05 35.66 3.32
C LEU A 323 -3.84 36.56 2.95
N CYS A 324 -3.33 37.35 3.89
CA CYS A 324 -2.21 38.27 3.70
C CYS A 324 -0.87 37.55 3.39
N ALA A 325 0.09 38.32 2.86
CA ALA A 325 1.47 37.87 2.69
C ALA A 325 2.08 37.31 4.00
N PRO A 326 2.97 36.32 3.93
CA PRO A 326 3.56 35.72 5.12
C PRO A 326 4.48 36.69 5.84
N ARG A 327 4.46 36.65 7.17
CA ARG A 327 5.36 37.42 8.03
C ARG A 327 6.76 36.78 8.00
N PRO A 328 7.84 37.57 7.95
CA PRO A 328 9.19 37.03 8.05
C PRO A 328 9.42 36.42 9.43
N ASP A 329 9.92 35.19 9.47
CA ASP A 329 10.49 34.57 10.66
C ASP A 329 11.73 35.39 11.04
N MET A 330 11.59 36.26 12.02
CA MET A 330 12.68 37.12 12.54
C MET A 330 13.89 36.32 13.06
N ASN A 331 13.75 35.00 13.25
CA ASN A 331 14.89 34.14 13.54
C ASN A 331 15.70 33.78 12.29
N ASN A 332 15.15 33.94 11.09
CA ASN A 332 15.69 33.41 9.84
C ASN A 332 16.53 34.48 9.11
N CYS A 333 17.86 34.36 9.16
CA CYS A 333 18.84 35.27 8.54
C CYS A 333 18.80 35.33 6.99
N TRP A 334 17.68 34.97 6.35
CA TRP A 334 17.43 35.31 4.95
C TRP A 334 17.03 36.80 4.80
N TYR A 335 16.42 37.37 5.84
CA TYR A 335 16.11 38.79 5.91
C TYR A 335 17.25 39.52 6.63
N PRO A 336 17.86 40.57 6.02
CA PRO A 336 18.80 41.43 6.74
C PRO A 336 18.05 42.21 7.82
N ALA A 337 18.70 42.48 8.96
CA ALA A 337 18.07 43.26 10.02
C ALA A 337 17.86 44.71 9.57
N GLN A 338 16.64 45.24 9.76
CA GLN A 338 16.32 46.62 9.40
C GLN A 338 16.77 47.65 10.46
N SER A 339 17.32 47.22 11.60
CA SER A 339 17.79 48.12 12.66
C SER A 339 19.24 48.56 12.46
N LYS A 340 19.47 49.88 12.38
CA LYS A 340 20.79 50.50 12.58
C LYS A 340 21.23 50.31 14.03
N GLY A 341 21.85 49.16 14.32
CA GLY A 341 22.30 48.78 15.66
C GLY A 341 21.99 47.31 15.93
N ASN A 342 23.05 46.52 16.15
CA ASN A 342 23.03 45.09 16.47
C ASN A 342 22.14 44.22 15.54
N ASP A 343 22.56 44.06 14.29
CA ASP A 343 22.09 42.97 13.44
C ASP A 343 22.48 41.61 14.07
N PRO A 344 21.52 40.78 14.53
CA PRO A 344 21.81 39.51 15.19
C PRO A 344 22.47 38.48 14.27
N CYS A 345 22.46 38.70 12.95
CA CYS A 345 23.11 37.85 11.97
C CYS A 345 24.54 38.34 11.61
N ALA A 346 24.96 39.54 12.04
CA ALA A 346 26.28 40.12 11.74
C ALA A 346 27.44 39.63 12.65
N GLY A 347 27.16 38.81 13.66
CA GLY A 347 28.19 38.17 14.49
C GLY A 347 28.68 36.84 13.89
N SER A 348 29.96 36.75 13.50
CA SER A 348 30.56 35.58 12.81
C SER A 348 30.20 34.23 13.47
N ARG A 349 30.44 34.10 14.79
CA ARG A 349 30.16 32.87 15.56
C ARG A 349 28.67 32.49 15.59
N TRP A 350 27.75 33.45 15.44
CA TRP A 350 26.31 33.18 15.45
C TRP A 350 25.82 32.73 14.07
N ALA A 351 26.30 33.40 13.02
CA ALA A 351 26.10 33.00 11.62
C ALA A 351 26.66 31.59 11.35
N GLU A 352 27.88 31.29 11.78
CA GLU A 352 28.52 29.98 11.67
C GLU A 352 27.70 28.85 12.34
N ARG A 353 27.28 29.05 13.60
CA ARG A 353 26.44 28.09 14.33
C ARG A 353 25.13 27.81 13.60
N ARG A 354 24.54 28.82 12.94
CA ARG A 354 23.27 28.68 12.22
C ARG A 354 23.46 28.04 10.84
N LEU A 355 24.51 28.41 10.10
CA LEU A 355 24.91 27.75 8.86
C LEU A 355 25.22 26.27 9.09
N ARG A 356 25.85 25.91 10.23
CA ARG A 356 26.05 24.51 10.64
C ARG A 356 24.73 23.76 10.81
N ARG A 357 23.70 24.39 11.41
CA ARG A 357 22.35 23.79 11.50
C ARG A 357 21.72 23.59 10.13
N TRP A 358 21.84 24.56 9.22
CA TRP A 358 21.31 24.46 7.85
C TRP A 358 22.02 23.38 7.03
N ARG A 359 23.34 23.26 7.16
CA ARG A 359 24.12 22.14 6.60
C ARG A 359 23.68 20.80 7.17
N LEU A 360 23.39 20.71 8.46
CA LEU A 360 22.88 19.49 9.10
C LEU A 360 21.47 19.12 8.59
N THR A 361 20.57 20.10 8.43
CA THR A 361 19.24 19.88 7.80
C THR A 361 19.38 19.43 6.35
N THR A 362 20.31 20.02 5.59
CA THR A 362 20.64 19.61 4.21
C THR A 362 21.15 18.17 4.18
N PHE A 363 22.09 17.82 5.07
CA PHE A 363 22.64 16.47 5.19
C PHE A 363 21.55 15.44 5.49
N PHE A 364 20.69 15.66 6.49
CA PHE A 364 19.61 14.72 6.80
C PHE A 364 18.57 14.60 5.68
N LEU A 365 18.28 15.68 4.94
CA LEU A 365 17.43 15.61 3.75
C LEU A 365 18.09 14.76 2.65
N CYS A 366 19.36 14.98 2.34
CA CYS A 366 20.10 14.17 1.37
C CYS A 366 20.22 12.70 1.81
N LEU A 367 20.45 12.44 3.10
CA LEU A 367 20.50 11.09 3.68
C LEU A 367 19.14 10.37 3.55
N HIS A 368 18.03 11.07 3.81
CA HIS A 368 16.69 10.53 3.59
C HIS A 368 16.46 10.15 2.12
N LEU A 369 16.87 11.01 1.18
CA LEU A 369 16.76 10.72 -0.26
C LEU A 369 17.63 9.54 -0.68
N ALA A 370 18.88 9.47 -0.21
CA ALA A 370 19.76 8.35 -0.47
C ALA A 370 19.18 7.04 0.08
N LEU A 371 18.60 7.07 1.30
CA LEU A 371 17.93 5.92 1.91
C LEU A 371 16.69 5.49 1.11
N GLN A 372 15.85 6.42 0.67
CA GLN A 372 14.64 6.12 -0.11
C GLN A 372 14.94 5.64 -1.54
N LEU A 373 16.09 6.00 -2.11
CA LEU A 373 16.63 5.43 -3.35
C LEU A 373 17.24 4.04 -3.12
N PHE A 374 17.90 3.83 -1.98
CA PHE A 374 18.61 2.59 -1.67
C PHE A 374 17.70 1.44 -1.22
N LEU A 375 16.76 1.69 -0.29
CA LEU A 375 15.93 0.64 0.31
C LEU A 375 15.16 -0.21 -0.72
N PRO A 376 14.60 0.34 -1.81
CA PRO A 376 13.94 -0.47 -2.84
C PRO A 376 14.84 -1.44 -3.61
N TYR A 377 16.15 -1.24 -3.51
CA TYR A 377 17.19 -2.06 -4.12
C TYR A 377 18.08 -2.76 -3.07
N SER A 378 17.69 -2.79 -1.79
CA SER A 378 18.46 -3.43 -0.71
C SER A 378 18.39 -4.97 -0.69
N HIS A 379 17.81 -5.59 -1.72
CA HIS A 379 17.61 -7.05 -1.84
C HIS A 379 18.90 -7.87 -1.89
N GLY A 380 20.05 -7.25 -2.19
CA GLY A 380 21.37 -7.87 -2.03
C GLY A 380 21.79 -8.07 -0.57
N LEU A 381 21.24 -7.27 0.37
CA LEU A 381 21.42 -7.43 1.81
C LEU A 381 20.32 -8.31 2.41
N THR A 382 19.06 -8.06 2.06
CA THR A 382 17.90 -8.68 2.71
C THR A 382 17.49 -10.01 2.06
N LYS A 383 18.45 -10.92 1.92
CA LYS A 383 18.28 -12.17 1.17
C LYS A 383 17.18 -13.08 1.71
N GLY A 384 16.91 -13.05 3.02
CA GLY A 384 15.91 -13.91 3.67
C GLY A 384 14.46 -13.57 3.36
N TYR A 385 14.21 -12.40 2.75
CA TYR A 385 12.88 -12.02 2.23
C TYR A 385 12.75 -12.23 0.72
N ASN A 386 13.84 -12.61 0.02
CA ASN A 386 13.79 -12.93 -1.39
C ASN A 386 13.17 -14.33 -1.54
N THR A 387 11.91 -14.40 -1.93
CA THR A 387 11.29 -15.66 -2.38
C THR A 387 11.40 -15.72 -3.91
N TRP A 388 10.29 -15.65 -4.64
CA TRP A 388 10.30 -15.53 -6.11
C TRP A 388 10.47 -14.10 -6.60
N THR A 389 10.30 -13.12 -5.70
CA THR A 389 10.44 -11.69 -5.95
C THR A 389 11.52 -11.12 -5.04
N GLN A 390 12.38 -10.26 -5.57
CA GLN A 390 13.48 -9.67 -4.81
C GLN A 390 13.00 -8.55 -3.87
N GLY A 391 13.39 -8.63 -2.60
CA GLY A 391 13.11 -7.64 -1.57
C GLY A 391 11.85 -7.94 -0.74
N SER A 392 11.80 -7.32 0.44
CA SER A 392 10.65 -7.42 1.35
C SER A 392 9.42 -6.69 0.79
N TYR A 393 8.36 -7.44 0.49
CA TYR A 393 7.06 -6.92 0.05
C TYR A 393 6.56 -5.81 0.99
N GLY A 394 6.50 -4.57 0.50
CA GLY A 394 6.03 -3.40 1.23
C GLY A 394 7.05 -2.24 1.40
N TYR A 395 8.34 -2.46 1.11
CA TYR A 395 9.38 -1.41 1.19
C TYR A 395 9.98 -1.03 -0.18
N SER A 396 9.68 -1.80 -1.21
CA SER A 396 10.34 -1.74 -2.50
C SER A 396 9.63 -0.91 -3.57
N TRP A 397 8.49 -0.29 -3.21
CA TRP A 397 7.60 0.43 -4.13
C TRP A 397 7.10 -0.44 -5.31
N ASP A 398 7.14 -1.76 -5.18
CA ASP A 398 6.67 -2.75 -6.16
C ASP A 398 5.13 -2.79 -6.20
N MET A 399 4.52 -1.70 -6.66
CA MET A 399 3.07 -1.53 -6.68
C MET A 399 2.45 -2.27 -7.87
N MET A 400 1.73 -3.37 -7.56
CA MET A 400 0.93 -4.18 -8.49
C MET A 400 1.67 -4.98 -9.57
N ILE A 401 2.99 -5.18 -9.45
CA ILE A 401 3.80 -5.93 -10.43
C ILE A 401 3.63 -7.46 -10.31
N HIS A 402 3.29 -7.95 -9.12
CA HIS A 402 3.26 -9.38 -8.81
C HIS A 402 1.89 -9.80 -8.29
N LYS A 403 1.12 -10.49 -9.13
CA LYS A 403 -0.12 -11.19 -8.79
C LYS A 403 0.20 -12.63 -8.43
N TRP A 404 -0.08 -12.97 -7.17
CA TRP A 404 0.14 -14.30 -6.60
C TRP A 404 -1.21 -14.99 -6.41
N ARG A 405 -1.36 -16.23 -6.90
CA ARG A 405 -2.53 -17.08 -6.67
C ARG A 405 -2.12 -18.38 -5.97
N PRO A 406 -2.57 -18.66 -4.74
CA PRO A 406 -2.48 -20.01 -4.19
C PRO A 406 -3.38 -20.94 -4.99
N VAL A 407 -2.85 -22.10 -5.36
CA VAL A 407 -3.59 -23.18 -6.02
C VAL A 407 -3.86 -24.30 -5.04
N HIS A 408 -2.92 -24.57 -4.15
CA HIS A 408 -3.02 -25.63 -3.16
C HIS A 408 -2.18 -25.30 -1.93
N VAL A 409 -2.74 -25.47 -0.73
CA VAL A 409 -2.04 -25.28 0.55
C VAL A 409 -2.34 -26.48 1.44
N LYS A 410 -1.30 -27.22 1.81
CA LYS A 410 -1.35 -28.34 2.76
C LYS A 410 -0.41 -28.05 3.93
N LEU A 411 -0.91 -28.32 5.12
CA LEU A 411 -0.16 -28.23 6.37
C LEU A 411 -0.31 -29.59 7.07
N LEU A 412 0.82 -30.25 7.30
CA LEU A 412 0.88 -31.57 7.92
C LEU A 412 1.62 -31.47 9.24
N LEU A 413 0.94 -31.85 10.33
CA LEU A 413 1.53 -32.05 11.65
C LEU A 413 1.81 -33.54 11.82
N TYR A 414 3.06 -33.92 12.06
CA TYR A 414 3.42 -35.29 12.42
C TYR A 414 3.75 -35.34 13.91
N ASP A 415 3.08 -36.22 14.66
CA ASP A 415 3.34 -36.45 16.08
C ASP A 415 4.27 -37.65 16.23
N ASN A 416 5.52 -37.38 16.65
CA ASN A 416 6.57 -38.38 16.82
C ASN A 416 6.25 -39.37 17.97
N ALA A 417 5.41 -38.98 18.94
CA ALA A 417 5.06 -39.86 20.05
C ALA A 417 3.97 -40.89 19.69
N THR A 418 3.08 -40.56 18.74
CA THR A 418 2.02 -41.50 18.28
C THR A 418 2.23 -42.03 16.87
N HIS A 419 3.24 -41.55 16.16
CA HIS A 419 3.51 -41.80 14.73
C HIS A 419 2.33 -41.47 13.80
N LYS A 420 1.47 -40.52 14.21
CA LYS A 420 0.29 -40.10 13.45
C LYS A 420 0.53 -38.80 12.71
N ALA A 421 0.06 -38.76 11.46
CA ALA A 421 0.06 -37.59 10.62
C ALA A 421 -1.33 -36.96 10.60
N HIS A 422 -1.41 -35.66 10.87
CA HIS A 422 -2.63 -34.88 11.00
C HIS A 422 -2.61 -33.70 10.02
N PHE A 423 -3.55 -33.65 9.08
CA PHE A 423 -3.74 -32.48 8.23
C PHE A 423 -4.40 -31.36 9.03
N LEU A 424 -3.78 -30.20 9.03
CA LEU A 424 -4.28 -29.01 9.71
C LEU A 424 -4.92 -28.05 8.71
N ASP A 425 -6.02 -27.45 9.16
CA ASP A 425 -6.73 -26.38 8.48
C ASP A 425 -6.15 -25.02 8.93
N PRO A 426 -5.44 -24.27 8.07
CA PRO A 426 -4.75 -23.04 8.46
C PRO A 426 -5.67 -21.93 8.97
N GLU A 427 -6.93 -21.88 8.50
CA GLU A 427 -7.87 -20.80 8.84
C GLU A 427 -8.27 -20.82 10.32
N LYS A 428 -8.17 -21.98 10.99
CA LYS A 428 -8.37 -22.14 12.44
C LYS A 428 -7.25 -21.54 13.29
N PHE A 429 -6.14 -21.15 12.68
CA PHE A 429 -4.96 -20.59 13.35
C PHE A 429 -4.73 -19.11 13.01
N THR A 430 -5.15 -18.61 11.85
CA THR A 430 -4.92 -17.22 11.40
C THR A 430 -6.02 -16.77 10.43
N ASN A 431 -6.55 -15.57 10.64
CA ASN A 431 -7.48 -14.93 9.68
C ASN A 431 -6.77 -14.36 8.43
N SER A 432 -5.44 -14.32 8.43
CA SER A 432 -4.63 -13.81 7.32
C SER A 432 -4.12 -14.97 6.47
N THR A 433 -4.37 -14.96 5.15
CA THR A 433 -3.83 -15.96 4.21
C THR A 433 -2.37 -15.71 3.85
N ARG A 434 -1.86 -14.48 4.04
CA ARG A 434 -0.55 -14.06 3.53
C ARG A 434 0.66 -14.74 4.16
N TRP A 435 0.50 -15.52 5.23
CA TRP A 435 1.60 -16.24 5.88
C TRP A 435 2.37 -17.14 4.91
N HIS A 436 1.67 -17.79 3.96
CA HIS A 436 2.30 -18.70 3.01
C HIS A 436 3.07 -18.00 1.87
N HIS A 437 3.05 -16.65 1.79
CA HIS A 437 3.77 -15.90 0.75
C HIS A 437 5.26 -15.63 1.10
N GLN A 438 5.67 -15.78 2.36
CA GLN A 438 7.04 -15.45 2.79
C GLN A 438 7.56 -16.46 3.83
N ALA A 439 8.78 -16.94 3.62
CA ALA A 439 9.42 -17.96 4.45
C ALA A 439 9.45 -17.61 5.95
N ASP A 440 9.67 -16.33 6.29
CA ASP A 440 9.71 -15.88 7.68
C ASP A 440 8.37 -16.01 8.40
N MET A 441 7.26 -15.82 7.68
CA MET A 441 5.92 -16.01 8.22
C MET A 441 5.56 -17.50 8.31
N VAL A 442 6.04 -18.34 7.38
CA VAL A 442 5.90 -19.81 7.47
C VAL A 442 6.59 -20.37 8.71
N VAL A 443 7.82 -19.92 9.02
CA VAL A 443 8.53 -20.33 10.25
C VAL A 443 7.81 -19.84 11.52
N GLN A 444 7.35 -18.58 11.54
CA GLN A 444 6.54 -18.05 12.64
C GLN A 444 5.23 -18.84 12.82
N PHE A 445 4.59 -19.24 11.73
CA PHE A 445 3.35 -20.03 11.76
C PHE A 445 3.60 -21.42 12.37
N ALA A 446 4.64 -22.13 11.91
CA ALA A 446 5.02 -23.43 12.44
C ALA A 446 5.29 -23.37 13.96
N HIS A 447 6.08 -22.40 14.43
CA HIS A 447 6.32 -22.23 15.87
C HIS A 447 5.03 -21.92 16.66
N CYS A 448 4.13 -21.09 16.11
CA CYS A 448 2.84 -20.82 16.75
C CYS A 448 1.96 -22.09 16.85
N ILE A 449 1.89 -22.89 15.78
CA ILE A 449 1.16 -24.16 15.75
C ILE A 449 1.73 -25.12 16.80
N ARG A 450 3.05 -25.32 16.83
CA ARG A 450 3.73 -26.16 17.85
C ARG A 450 3.35 -25.71 19.26
N ASP A 451 3.43 -24.42 19.54
CA ASP A 451 3.16 -23.88 20.88
C ASP A 451 1.68 -24.01 21.26
N ARG A 452 0.76 -23.85 20.31
CA ARG A 452 -0.68 -24.01 20.52
C ARG A 452 -1.08 -25.48 20.69
N VAL A 453 -0.59 -26.38 19.85
CA VAL A 453 -0.86 -27.83 19.96
C VAL A 453 -0.28 -28.39 21.27
N ARG A 454 0.89 -27.90 21.70
CA ARG A 454 1.46 -28.24 23.02
C ARG A 454 0.61 -27.78 24.20
N GLN A 455 -0.11 -26.67 24.07
CA GLN A 455 -1.01 -26.14 25.11
C GLN A 455 -2.39 -26.82 25.09
N GLU A 456 -2.97 -27.03 23.90
CA GLU A 456 -4.34 -27.55 23.75
C GLU A 456 -4.40 -29.09 23.81
N PHE A 457 -3.39 -29.81 23.31
CA PHE A 457 -3.37 -31.28 23.20
C PHE A 457 -2.19 -31.95 23.92
N GLY A 458 -1.26 -31.18 24.48
CA GLY A 458 -0.11 -31.72 25.22
C GLY A 458 1.01 -32.35 24.38
N MET A 459 0.90 -32.34 23.05
CA MET A 459 1.94 -32.87 22.15
C MET A 459 3.22 -32.04 22.26
N ARG A 460 4.37 -32.68 22.48
CA ARG A 460 5.66 -31.99 22.71
C ARG A 460 6.69 -32.21 21.61
N ASP A 461 6.62 -33.35 20.96
CA ASP A 461 7.54 -33.79 19.92
C ASP A 461 6.74 -33.89 18.62
N VAL A 462 6.77 -32.80 17.85
CA VAL A 462 5.97 -32.64 16.64
C VAL A 462 6.80 -32.01 15.54
N GLU A 463 6.53 -32.45 14.31
CA GLU A 463 7.14 -31.96 13.09
C GLU A 463 6.06 -31.29 12.24
N ILE A 464 6.44 -30.26 11.49
CA ILE A 464 5.51 -29.50 10.64
C ILE A 464 6.05 -29.42 9.22
N TYR A 465 5.30 -30.00 8.29
CA TYR A 465 5.59 -29.99 6.86
C TYR A 465 4.58 -29.11 6.12
N VAL A 466 5.06 -28.33 5.15
CA VAL A 466 4.27 -27.30 4.45
C VAL A 466 4.39 -27.50 2.95
N ASP A 467 3.28 -27.80 2.28
CA ASP A 467 3.20 -27.94 0.82
C ASP A 467 2.32 -26.83 0.24
N VAL A 468 2.95 -25.80 -0.32
CA VAL A 468 2.29 -24.60 -0.85
C VAL A 468 2.59 -24.46 -2.33
N TRP A 469 1.53 -24.45 -3.13
CA TRP A 469 1.57 -24.29 -4.58
C TRP A 469 1.05 -22.91 -4.96
N MET A 470 1.88 -22.14 -5.65
CA MET A 470 1.56 -20.78 -6.08
C MET A 470 1.73 -20.64 -7.59
N SER A 471 0.89 -19.82 -8.21
CA SER A 471 1.09 -19.25 -9.54
C SER A 471 1.44 -17.77 -9.42
N LEU A 472 2.46 -17.33 -10.17
CA LEU A 472 2.94 -15.95 -10.21
C LEU A 472 2.75 -15.37 -11.61
N ASN A 473 1.94 -14.31 -11.74
CA ASN A 473 1.63 -13.62 -13.00
C ASN A 473 1.25 -14.62 -14.13
N GLY A 474 0.27 -15.49 -13.86
CA GLY A 474 -0.26 -16.45 -14.84
C GLY A 474 0.68 -17.59 -15.27
N ARG A 475 1.84 -17.77 -14.62
CA ARG A 475 2.71 -18.93 -14.85
C ARG A 475 2.07 -20.23 -14.35
N PHE A 476 2.66 -21.38 -14.73
CA PHE A 476 2.41 -22.67 -14.09
C PHE A 476 2.37 -22.53 -12.56
N ALA A 477 1.41 -23.21 -11.93
CA ALA A 477 1.41 -23.42 -10.49
C ALA A 477 2.55 -24.37 -10.13
N GLN A 478 3.40 -23.98 -9.19
CA GLN A 478 4.54 -24.78 -8.73
C GLN A 478 4.67 -24.70 -7.21
N ARG A 479 5.39 -25.65 -6.62
CA ARG A 479 5.75 -25.60 -5.20
C ARG A 479 6.63 -24.39 -4.90
N MET A 480 6.36 -23.76 -3.76
CA MET A 480 7.09 -22.60 -3.22
C MET A 480 8.10 -23.00 -2.14
N TYR A 481 7.80 -24.04 -1.37
CA TYR A 481 8.63 -24.57 -0.30
C TYR A 481 8.86 -26.07 -0.51
N ASP A 482 9.96 -26.58 0.02
CA ASP A 482 10.22 -28.01 0.07
C ASP A 482 9.25 -28.69 1.06
N PRO A 483 8.37 -29.60 0.60
CA PRO A 483 7.40 -30.28 1.46
C PRO A 483 8.00 -31.42 2.30
N THR A 484 9.28 -31.76 2.12
CA THR A 484 9.96 -32.89 2.78
C THR A 484 10.77 -32.50 4.01
N VAL A 485 10.89 -31.21 4.32
CA VAL A 485 11.65 -30.71 5.47
C VAL A 485 10.74 -30.32 6.64
N ASN A 486 11.14 -30.66 7.86
CA ASN A 486 10.50 -30.15 9.07
C ASN A 486 10.80 -28.66 9.24
N ILE A 487 9.79 -27.81 9.04
CA ILE A 487 9.90 -26.34 9.10
C ILE A 487 10.35 -25.85 10.49
N LEU A 488 10.06 -26.60 11.55
CA LEU A 488 10.46 -26.23 12.93
C LEU A 488 11.97 -26.25 13.18
N GLU A 489 12.72 -26.99 12.35
CA GLU A 489 14.17 -27.12 12.43
C GLU A 489 14.90 -26.26 11.39
N GLN A 490 14.18 -25.71 10.41
CA GLN A 490 14.82 -24.96 9.34
C GLN A 490 15.31 -23.58 9.79
N PRO A 491 16.58 -23.21 9.49
CA PRO A 491 17.06 -21.88 9.79
C PRO A 491 16.41 -20.84 8.87
N TRP A 492 16.12 -19.67 9.44
CA TRP A 492 15.75 -18.48 8.69
C TRP A 492 16.46 -17.25 9.29
N SER A 493 16.95 -16.36 8.42
CA SER A 493 17.58 -15.09 8.79
C SER A 493 17.31 -14.05 7.69
N PRO A 494 17.08 -12.76 8.01
CA PRO A 494 16.88 -11.71 7.01
C PRO A 494 18.02 -11.58 5.99
N PHE A 495 19.23 -12.03 6.32
CA PHE A 495 20.46 -11.76 5.55
C PHE A 495 21.00 -12.95 4.74
N SER A 496 20.47 -14.16 4.95
CA SER A 496 20.87 -15.37 4.21
C SER A 496 19.79 -15.81 3.22
N GLU A 497 20.19 -16.51 2.17
CA GLU A 497 19.23 -17.23 1.32
C GLU A 497 18.55 -18.35 2.11
N VAL A 498 17.32 -18.70 1.74
CA VAL A 498 16.49 -19.68 2.44
C VAL A 498 16.51 -20.98 1.65
N PRO A 499 17.24 -22.03 2.09
CA PRO A 499 17.56 -23.19 1.24
C PRO A 499 16.35 -24.07 0.90
N TRP A 500 15.29 -24.01 1.72
CA TRP A 500 14.04 -24.75 1.55
C TRP A 500 12.97 -23.98 0.76
N VAL A 501 13.29 -22.80 0.21
CA VAL A 501 12.43 -22.09 -0.75
C VAL A 501 12.81 -22.51 -2.17
N LEU A 502 11.85 -23.08 -2.90
CA LEU A 502 12.08 -23.61 -4.23
C LEU A 502 12.11 -22.47 -5.29
N PRO A 503 13.04 -22.49 -6.26
CA PRO A 503 13.23 -21.41 -7.22
C PRO A 503 12.08 -21.32 -8.24
N VAL A 504 11.93 -20.18 -8.92
CA VAL A 504 10.95 -20.06 -10.02
C VAL A 504 11.38 -20.91 -11.21
N LEU A 505 10.48 -21.71 -11.75
CA LEU A 505 10.67 -22.52 -12.96
C LEU A 505 10.57 -21.65 -14.22
N THR A 506 11.62 -20.88 -14.50
CA THR A 506 11.71 -19.96 -15.65
C THR A 506 11.55 -20.65 -17.00
N ASN A 507 11.94 -21.92 -17.11
CA ASN A 507 11.98 -22.72 -18.35
C ASN A 507 10.60 -23.07 -18.96
N PHE A 508 9.54 -22.53 -18.37
CA PHE A 508 8.16 -22.66 -18.82
C PHE A 508 7.47 -21.30 -19.11
N GLY A 509 8.18 -20.17 -19.01
CA GLY A 509 7.58 -18.84 -19.18
C GLY A 509 6.89 -18.62 -20.53
N GLU A 510 7.35 -19.28 -21.58
CA GLU A 510 6.82 -19.24 -22.95
C GLU A 510 5.38 -19.80 -23.06
N TRP A 511 4.93 -20.63 -22.12
CA TRP A 511 3.62 -21.28 -22.18
C TRP A 511 2.44 -20.37 -21.86
N ARG A 512 2.66 -19.15 -21.35
CA ARG A 512 1.59 -18.22 -20.95
C ARG A 512 0.58 -17.93 -22.05
N GLU A 513 1.05 -17.68 -23.27
CA GLU A 513 0.15 -17.40 -24.40
C GLU A 513 -0.59 -18.66 -24.88
N ASN A 514 0.01 -19.85 -24.71
CA ASN A 514 -0.68 -21.11 -24.95
C ASN A 514 -1.76 -21.36 -23.88
N PHE A 515 -1.54 -20.97 -22.61
CA PHE A 515 -2.54 -21.10 -21.56
C PHE A 515 -3.81 -20.29 -21.81
N LYS A 516 -3.66 -19.06 -22.33
CA LYS A 516 -4.80 -18.22 -22.73
C LYS A 516 -5.64 -18.91 -23.79
N LYS A 517 -4.98 -19.41 -24.85
CA LYS A 517 -5.62 -20.17 -25.94
C LYS A 517 -6.35 -21.41 -25.41
N VAL A 518 -5.63 -22.31 -24.74
CA VAL A 518 -6.19 -23.55 -24.18
C VAL A 518 -7.36 -23.25 -23.22
N ARG A 519 -7.25 -22.26 -22.33
CA ARG A 519 -8.37 -21.88 -21.45
C ARG A 519 -9.56 -21.35 -22.25
N SER A 520 -9.34 -20.52 -23.27
CA SER A 520 -10.42 -20.00 -24.12
C SER A 520 -11.10 -21.11 -24.94
N GLU A 521 -10.35 -22.10 -25.44
CA GLU A 521 -10.86 -23.26 -26.18
C GLU A 521 -11.68 -24.18 -25.25
N VAL A 522 -11.18 -24.46 -24.05
CA VAL A 522 -11.89 -25.23 -23.02
C VAL A 522 -13.20 -24.53 -22.63
N GLN A 523 -13.17 -23.24 -22.31
CA GLN A 523 -14.35 -22.45 -21.95
C GLN A 523 -15.36 -22.31 -23.09
N ALA A 524 -14.91 -22.24 -24.35
CA ALA A 524 -15.78 -22.25 -25.52
C ALA A 524 -16.45 -23.62 -25.74
N SER A 525 -15.80 -24.72 -25.33
CA SER A 525 -16.35 -26.08 -25.43
C SER A 525 -17.39 -26.39 -24.34
N SER A 526 -17.21 -25.86 -23.12
CA SER A 526 -18.16 -26.01 -22.00
C SER A 526 -17.90 -24.97 -20.92
N THR A 527 -18.97 -24.33 -20.44
CA THR A 527 -18.95 -23.42 -19.28
C THR A 527 -18.65 -24.14 -17.95
N LEU A 528 -18.76 -25.47 -17.92
CA LEU A 528 -18.49 -26.32 -16.75
C LEU A 528 -17.05 -26.87 -16.73
N ALA A 529 -16.25 -26.61 -17.76
CA ALA A 529 -14.88 -27.09 -17.86
C ALA A 529 -13.88 -25.97 -17.53
N ASP A 530 -12.86 -26.31 -16.74
CA ASP A 530 -11.70 -25.44 -16.49
C ASP A 530 -10.39 -26.24 -16.60
N VAL A 531 -9.29 -25.50 -16.67
CA VAL A 531 -7.94 -26.02 -16.85
C VAL A 531 -6.97 -25.38 -15.85
N GLU A 532 -6.27 -26.25 -15.11
CA GLU A 532 -5.24 -25.87 -14.15
C GLU A 532 -3.87 -26.38 -14.61
N PHE A 533 -2.88 -25.49 -14.64
CA PHE A 533 -1.57 -25.75 -15.23
C PHE A 533 -0.53 -25.89 -14.12
N ILE A 534 0.06 -27.08 -13.98
CA ILE A 534 0.96 -27.42 -12.88
C ILE A 534 2.35 -27.81 -13.39
N ALA A 535 3.40 -27.34 -12.71
CA ALA A 535 4.77 -27.79 -12.93
C ALA A 535 5.42 -28.18 -11.59
N ASP A 536 6.03 -29.36 -11.53
CA ASP A 536 6.69 -29.86 -10.32
C ASP A 536 8.15 -30.26 -10.58
N PHE A 537 8.92 -30.25 -9.50
CA PHE A 537 10.33 -30.60 -9.46
C PHE A 537 10.54 -32.12 -9.45
N PRO A 538 11.67 -32.59 -9.99
CA PRO A 538 11.99 -34.01 -9.94
C PRO A 538 12.28 -34.48 -8.50
N GLY A 539 11.82 -35.69 -8.17
CA GLY A 539 11.92 -36.24 -6.82
C GLY A 539 10.73 -35.91 -5.90
N PHE A 540 9.86 -34.97 -6.28
CA PHE A 540 8.64 -34.65 -5.54
C PHE A 540 7.41 -35.32 -6.17
N SER A 541 6.39 -35.56 -5.35
CA SER A 541 5.15 -36.22 -5.75
C SER A 541 3.94 -35.39 -5.33
N LEU A 542 3.10 -34.98 -6.27
CA LEU A 542 1.81 -34.36 -5.98
C LEU A 542 0.78 -35.45 -5.70
N VAL A 543 0.40 -35.63 -4.43
CA VAL A 543 -0.78 -36.40 -4.04
C VAL A 543 -2.00 -35.49 -4.12
N ASN A 544 -2.92 -35.79 -5.03
CA ASN A 544 -4.15 -35.05 -5.22
C ASN A 544 -5.40 -35.94 -5.03
N TYR A 545 -6.54 -35.32 -4.79
CA TYR A 545 -7.86 -35.94 -4.70
C TYR A 545 -8.82 -35.12 -5.54
N LEU A 546 -9.57 -35.77 -6.43
CA LEU A 546 -10.66 -35.12 -7.17
C LEU A 546 -11.98 -35.51 -6.51
N ASP A 547 -12.80 -34.52 -6.17
CA ASP A 547 -14.12 -34.76 -5.62
C ASP A 547 -15.01 -35.52 -6.63
N THR A 548 -15.99 -36.23 -6.08
CA THR A 548 -17.12 -36.82 -6.80
C THR A 548 -18.02 -35.81 -7.53
N THR A 549 -17.97 -34.51 -7.20
CA THR A 549 -18.67 -33.45 -7.96
C THR A 549 -18.11 -33.28 -9.37
N VAL A 550 -16.79 -33.48 -9.52
CA VAL A 550 -16.11 -33.56 -10.81
C VAL A 550 -16.59 -34.84 -11.51
N TYR A 551 -17.16 -34.70 -12.71
CA TYR A 551 -17.72 -35.83 -13.46
C TYR A 551 -16.82 -36.30 -14.61
N ASN A 552 -15.90 -35.45 -15.06
CA ASN A 552 -14.90 -35.79 -16.06
C ASN A 552 -13.59 -35.09 -15.72
N ALA A 553 -12.48 -35.84 -15.66
CA ALA A 553 -11.16 -35.29 -15.45
C ALA A 553 -10.11 -36.05 -16.27
N SER A 554 -9.16 -35.30 -16.83
CA SER A 554 -7.99 -35.85 -17.52
C SER A 554 -6.75 -35.03 -17.21
N LEU A 555 -5.61 -35.72 -17.17
CA LEU A 555 -4.29 -35.13 -17.05
C LEU A 555 -3.56 -35.29 -18.38
N GLU A 556 -3.00 -34.21 -18.91
CA GLU A 556 -2.15 -34.21 -20.11
C GLU A 556 -0.76 -33.66 -19.78
N VAL A 557 0.30 -34.32 -20.26
CA VAL A 557 1.68 -33.89 -20.03
C VAL A 557 2.10 -32.90 -21.14
N LEU A 558 2.25 -31.63 -20.78
CA LEU A 558 2.66 -30.56 -21.70
C LEU A 558 4.16 -30.60 -22.02
N LYS A 559 5.00 -30.93 -21.03
CA LYS A 559 6.47 -30.96 -21.18
C LYS A 559 7.11 -31.85 -20.11
N GLY A 560 7.83 -32.89 -20.51
CA GLY A 560 8.61 -33.75 -19.61
C GLY A 560 8.16 -35.20 -19.60
N THR A 561 8.25 -35.87 -18.44
CA THR A 561 7.85 -37.26 -18.27
C THR A 561 7.41 -37.49 -16.82
N VAL A 562 6.22 -38.06 -16.64
CA VAL A 562 5.50 -38.09 -15.37
C VAL A 562 4.97 -39.50 -15.11
N ALA A 563 5.21 -40.03 -13.91
CA ALA A 563 4.55 -41.22 -13.40
C ALA A 563 3.25 -40.84 -12.69
N ILE A 564 2.17 -41.57 -12.98
CA ILE A 564 0.89 -41.50 -12.28
C ILE A 564 0.60 -42.86 -11.64
N SER A 565 0.37 -42.87 -10.34
CA SER A 565 -0.04 -44.06 -9.58
C SER A 565 -1.34 -43.81 -8.82
N PHE A 566 -2.13 -44.88 -8.66
CA PHE A 566 -3.40 -44.87 -7.94
C PHE A 566 -3.30 -45.85 -6.76
N PRO A 567 -3.64 -45.49 -5.51
CA PRO A 567 -3.55 -46.41 -4.37
C PRO A 567 -4.37 -47.71 -4.57
N SER A 568 -5.47 -47.63 -5.32
CA SER A 568 -6.34 -48.76 -5.66
C SER A 568 -5.80 -49.67 -6.78
N LYS A 569 -4.75 -49.27 -7.51
CA LYS A 569 -4.17 -50.05 -8.61
C LYS A 569 -2.64 -50.03 -8.52
N ARG A 570 -2.02 -51.19 -8.24
CA ARG A 570 -0.55 -51.36 -8.18
C ARG A 570 0.19 -51.04 -9.50
N SER A 571 -0.50 -50.66 -10.58
CA SER A 571 0.11 -50.23 -11.84
C SER A 571 0.39 -48.74 -11.85
N THR A 572 1.68 -48.40 -11.96
CA THR A 572 2.12 -47.03 -12.28
C THR A 572 2.09 -46.84 -13.79
N ARG A 573 1.43 -45.79 -14.28
CA ARG A 573 1.45 -45.38 -15.69
C ARG A 573 2.46 -44.27 -15.89
N VAL A 574 3.32 -44.39 -16.89
CA VAL A 574 4.27 -43.34 -17.27
C VAL A 574 3.73 -42.63 -18.50
N LEU A 575 3.61 -41.30 -18.42
CA LEU A 575 3.20 -40.43 -19.53
C LEU A 575 4.37 -39.55 -19.98
N LYS A 576 4.50 -39.37 -21.29
CA LYS A 576 5.42 -38.45 -21.96
C LYS A 576 4.68 -37.23 -22.50
N THR A 577 5.42 -36.20 -22.93
CA THR A 577 4.88 -35.03 -23.64
C THR A 577 3.86 -35.40 -24.72
N GLY A 578 2.67 -34.80 -24.67
CA GLY A 578 1.56 -35.03 -25.60
C GLY A 578 0.67 -36.24 -25.25
N GLU A 579 1.04 -37.06 -24.26
CA GLU A 579 0.21 -38.17 -23.79
C GLU A 579 -0.74 -37.69 -22.68
N SER A 580 -2.00 -38.14 -22.75
CA SER A 580 -3.04 -37.83 -21.76
C SER A 580 -3.67 -39.09 -21.17
N THR A 581 -4.26 -38.97 -19.98
CA THR A 581 -4.99 -40.06 -19.33
C THR A 581 -6.18 -39.55 -18.52
N LYS A 582 -7.27 -40.31 -18.48
CA LYS A 582 -8.43 -39.99 -17.62
C LYS A 582 -8.10 -40.30 -16.16
N ILE A 583 -8.46 -39.38 -15.28
CA ILE A 583 -8.31 -39.53 -13.83
C ILE A 583 -9.69 -39.90 -13.24
N PRO A 584 -9.83 -41.03 -12.53
CA PRO A 584 -11.06 -41.38 -11.83
C PRO A 584 -11.31 -40.41 -10.68
N THR A 585 -12.57 -40.04 -10.49
CA THR A 585 -13.01 -39.11 -9.43
C THR A 585 -13.40 -39.87 -8.16
N GLY A 586 -13.36 -39.20 -7.01
CA GLY A 586 -13.52 -39.83 -5.69
C GLY A 586 -12.33 -40.69 -5.24
N VAL A 587 -11.19 -40.64 -5.93
CA VAL A 587 -10.00 -41.46 -5.65
C VAL A 587 -8.76 -40.59 -5.59
N TYR A 588 -7.85 -40.88 -4.65
CA TYR A 588 -6.53 -40.26 -4.60
C TYR A 588 -5.65 -40.73 -5.76
N HIS A 589 -4.79 -39.86 -6.26
CA HIS A 589 -3.75 -40.22 -7.22
C HIS A 589 -2.47 -39.43 -6.96
N THR A 590 -1.35 -40.02 -7.35
CA THR A 590 -0.02 -39.45 -7.13
C THR A 590 0.66 -39.20 -8.46
N VAL A 591 1.19 -37.99 -8.65
CA VAL A 591 1.81 -37.52 -9.89
C VAL A 591 3.26 -37.14 -9.59
N THR A 592 4.22 -37.80 -10.25
CA THR A 592 5.66 -37.72 -9.92
C THR A 592 6.50 -37.49 -11.17
N PRO A 593 7.25 -36.38 -11.31
CA PRO A 593 8.21 -36.19 -12.41
C PRO A 593 9.39 -37.17 -12.30
N LEU A 594 9.70 -37.90 -13.38
CA LEU A 594 10.66 -39.02 -13.35
C LEU A 594 12.10 -38.69 -13.78
N LYS A 595 12.30 -37.64 -14.58
CA LYS A 595 13.61 -37.28 -15.14
C LYS A 595 14.32 -36.23 -14.29
N HIS A 596 15.62 -36.01 -14.48
CA HIS A 596 16.37 -34.93 -13.82
C HIS A 596 15.95 -33.49 -14.21
N ALA A 597 14.82 -33.32 -14.89
CA ALA A 597 14.27 -32.03 -15.30
C ALA A 597 12.81 -31.91 -14.81
N PRO A 598 12.36 -30.71 -14.36
CA PRO A 598 10.98 -30.45 -13.99
C PRO A 598 9.99 -30.83 -15.12
N ALA A 599 8.80 -31.27 -14.74
CA ALA A 599 7.74 -31.62 -15.68
C ALA A 599 6.52 -30.71 -15.50
N GLY A 600 5.95 -30.26 -16.63
CA GLY A 600 4.72 -29.49 -16.70
C GLY A 600 3.59 -30.31 -17.29
N TYR A 601 2.42 -30.26 -16.67
CA TYR A 601 1.20 -30.96 -17.06
C TYR A 601 -0.03 -30.08 -16.76
N MET A 602 -1.15 -30.40 -17.39
CA MET A 602 -2.43 -29.74 -17.11
C MET A 602 -3.47 -30.74 -16.63
N TYR A 603 -4.30 -30.29 -15.68
CA TYR A 603 -5.57 -30.94 -15.36
C TYR A 603 -6.67 -30.23 -16.13
N LEU A 604 -7.37 -30.98 -16.96
CA LEU A 604 -8.66 -30.59 -17.53
C LEU A 604 -9.73 -31.28 -16.68
N PHE A 605 -10.66 -30.51 -16.12
CA PHE A 605 -11.74 -31.06 -15.32
C PHE A 605 -13.05 -30.33 -15.60
N ALA A 606 -14.15 -31.08 -15.52
CA ALA A 606 -15.50 -30.56 -15.63
C ALA A 606 -16.27 -30.85 -14.34
N ASP A 607 -16.77 -29.80 -13.70
CA ASP A 607 -17.41 -29.84 -12.40
C ASP A 607 -18.76 -29.10 -12.44
N LYS A 608 -19.80 -29.74 -11.90
CA LYS A 608 -21.13 -29.13 -11.76
C LYS A 608 -21.15 -27.99 -10.73
N SER A 609 -20.19 -27.96 -9.80
CA SER A 609 -20.05 -26.86 -8.84
C SER A 609 -19.68 -25.52 -9.52
N LEU A 610 -19.06 -25.55 -10.71
CA LEU A 610 -18.72 -24.33 -11.47
C LEU A 610 -19.96 -23.61 -12.01
N GLU A 611 -21.06 -24.34 -12.22
CA GLU A 611 -22.38 -23.76 -12.48
C GLU A 611 -22.84 -22.90 -11.28
N GLN A 612 -22.64 -23.41 -10.05
CA GLN A 612 -22.92 -22.70 -8.80
C GLN A 612 -21.87 -21.65 -8.41
N ASN A 613 -20.63 -21.68 -8.88
CA ASN A 613 -19.71 -20.56 -8.67
C ASN A 613 -20.00 -19.40 -9.63
N ASN A 614 -20.36 -19.69 -10.89
CA ASN A 614 -20.80 -18.67 -11.84
C ASN A 614 -22.19 -18.07 -11.51
N THR A 615 -23.05 -18.80 -10.80
CA THR A 615 -24.38 -18.32 -10.33
C THR A 615 -24.46 -18.07 -8.82
N GLY A 616 -23.37 -18.29 -8.07
CA GLY A 616 -23.32 -18.23 -6.59
C GLY A 616 -22.38 -17.17 -6.03
N THR A 617 -21.63 -16.47 -6.91
CA THR A 617 -21.35 -15.04 -6.68
C THR A 617 -22.57 -14.14 -6.97
N GLU A 618 -23.74 -14.70 -7.31
CA GLU A 618 -24.99 -13.94 -7.48
C GLU A 618 -25.88 -13.94 -6.22
N GLY A 619 -25.25 -13.85 -5.03
CA GLY A 619 -25.92 -13.62 -3.75
C GLY A 619 -25.97 -12.16 -3.29
N ASP A 620 -25.33 -11.21 -4.00
CA ASP A 620 -24.97 -9.89 -3.42
C ASP A 620 -25.25 -8.67 -4.33
N ALA A 621 -26.35 -8.73 -5.09
CA ALA A 621 -26.85 -7.67 -6.00
C ALA A 621 -25.94 -7.30 -7.19
N ASP A 622 -24.98 -8.15 -7.55
CA ASP A 622 -24.12 -7.96 -8.71
C ASP A 622 -24.69 -8.55 -10.03
N SER A 623 -25.83 -9.25 -9.99
CA SER A 623 -26.51 -9.88 -11.13
C SER A 623 -27.35 -8.94 -12.02
N LEU A 624 -27.04 -7.64 -11.99
CA LEU A 624 -27.48 -6.67 -13.02
C LEU A 624 -26.28 -6.36 -13.94
N PRO A 625 -26.48 -6.29 -15.27
CA PRO A 625 -25.41 -5.88 -16.18
C PRO A 625 -24.84 -4.52 -15.76
N GLU A 626 -23.50 -4.40 -15.70
CA GLU A 626 -22.76 -3.29 -15.07
C GLU A 626 -23.11 -1.87 -15.57
N ASN A 627 -23.84 -1.77 -16.69
CA ASN A 627 -24.13 -0.54 -17.40
C ASN A 627 -25.32 0.28 -16.88
N THR A 628 -26.08 -0.18 -15.87
CA THR A 628 -27.15 0.66 -15.29
C THR A 628 -26.61 1.66 -14.27
N ALA A 629 -26.95 2.94 -14.46
CA ALA A 629 -26.61 4.03 -13.52
C ALA A 629 -27.10 3.75 -12.08
N ALA A 630 -28.25 3.08 -11.94
CA ALA A 630 -28.81 2.66 -10.66
C ALA A 630 -27.86 1.74 -9.86
N LYS A 631 -27.18 0.77 -10.51
CA LYS A 631 -26.23 -0.12 -9.84
C LYS A 631 -25.02 0.65 -9.30
N LYS A 632 -24.54 1.65 -10.04
CA LYS A 632 -23.42 2.54 -9.64
C LYS A 632 -23.80 3.40 -8.43
N GLU A 633 -25.05 3.87 -8.35
CA GLU A 633 -25.59 4.60 -7.20
C GLU A 633 -25.75 3.68 -5.97
N ILE A 634 -26.29 2.47 -6.15
CA ILE A 634 -26.42 1.44 -5.10
C ILE A 634 -25.05 1.07 -4.49
N ILE A 635 -24.02 0.85 -5.31
CA ILE A 635 -22.66 0.56 -4.84
C ILE A 635 -22.11 1.74 -4.02
N SER A 636 -22.26 2.97 -4.51
CA SER A 636 -21.82 4.19 -3.79
C SER A 636 -22.52 4.32 -2.42
N ILE A 637 -23.82 4.08 -2.37
CA ILE A 637 -24.62 4.08 -1.13
C ILE A 637 -24.18 2.94 -0.20
N ARG A 638 -23.91 1.74 -0.72
CA ARG A 638 -23.42 0.57 0.05
C ARG A 638 -22.07 0.87 0.73
N HIS A 639 -21.13 1.48 0.00
CA HIS A 639 -19.85 1.93 0.58
C HIS A 639 -20.04 3.00 1.65
N LEU A 640 -20.83 4.04 1.40
CA LEU A 640 -21.11 5.09 2.38
C LEU A 640 -21.79 4.53 3.64
N LYS A 641 -22.72 3.58 3.47
CA LYS A 641 -23.41 2.87 4.56
C LYS A 641 -22.42 2.06 5.41
N ARG A 642 -21.55 1.25 4.79
CA ARG A 642 -20.48 0.50 5.48
C ARG A 642 -19.57 1.44 6.26
N TYR A 643 -19.14 2.53 5.64
CA TYR A 643 -18.25 3.51 6.23
C TYR A 643 -18.88 4.19 7.47
N LEU A 644 -20.15 4.62 7.38
CA LEU A 644 -20.89 5.19 8.49
C LEU A 644 -21.16 4.18 9.62
N GLU A 645 -21.39 2.91 9.31
CA GLU A 645 -21.52 1.85 10.32
C GLU A 645 -20.18 1.58 11.03
N ASN A 646 -19.05 1.56 10.33
CA ASN A 646 -17.71 1.46 10.94
C ASN A 646 -17.46 2.61 11.93
N TRP A 647 -17.87 3.83 11.61
CA TRP A 647 -17.86 4.96 12.56
C TRP A 647 -18.81 4.76 13.74
N ARG A 648 -20.03 4.25 13.52
CA ARG A 648 -21.00 3.95 14.58
C ARG A 648 -20.45 2.91 15.56
N ILE A 649 -19.88 1.81 15.07
CA ILE A 649 -19.22 0.76 15.86
C ILE A 649 -18.06 1.36 16.67
N SER A 650 -17.20 2.16 16.02
CA SER A 650 -16.07 2.84 16.66
C SER A 650 -16.51 3.77 17.80
N PHE A 651 -17.52 4.62 17.56
CA PHE A 651 -18.04 5.53 18.59
C PHE A 651 -18.73 4.80 19.74
N ARG A 652 -19.44 3.69 19.48
CA ARG A 652 -20.02 2.83 20.52
C ARG A 652 -18.93 2.27 21.43
N ARG A 653 -17.93 1.58 20.86
CA ARG A 653 -16.81 0.98 21.60
C ARG A 653 -16.01 2.00 22.41
N ILE A 654 -15.67 3.16 21.83
CA ILE A 654 -15.00 4.26 22.57
C ILE A 654 -15.87 4.74 23.75
N ALA A 655 -17.19 4.80 23.58
CA ALA A 655 -18.10 5.20 24.65
C ALA A 655 -18.20 4.15 25.77
N ASP A 656 -18.03 2.87 25.45
CA ASP A 656 -18.05 1.80 26.45
C ASP A 656 -16.83 1.84 27.36
N ILE A 657 -15.65 2.04 26.76
CA ILE A 657 -14.38 2.26 27.48
C ILE A 657 -14.40 3.55 28.32
N ALA A 658 -15.09 4.61 27.87
CA ALA A 658 -15.10 5.92 28.52
C ALA A 658 -15.85 6.03 29.87
N GLY A 659 -16.41 4.92 30.39
CA GLY A 659 -17.02 4.85 31.72
C GLY A 659 -18.23 5.77 31.95
N LYS A 660 -18.61 6.02 33.21
CA LYS A 660 -19.79 6.82 33.61
C LYS A 660 -19.60 8.35 33.44
N THR A 661 -18.96 8.83 32.37
CA THR A 661 -18.68 10.26 32.14
C THR A 661 -19.70 10.93 31.20
N LEU A 662 -19.82 12.27 31.27
CA LEU A 662 -20.66 13.06 30.35
C LEU A 662 -20.29 12.82 28.87
N LYS A 663 -19.02 12.50 28.59
CA LYS A 663 -18.50 12.15 27.26
C LYS A 663 -19.11 10.85 26.73
N LYS A 664 -19.37 9.84 27.57
CA LYS A 664 -20.09 8.60 27.18
C LYS A 664 -21.49 8.91 26.65
N ARG A 665 -22.25 9.78 27.32
CA ARG A 665 -23.59 10.21 26.87
C ARG A 665 -23.57 10.88 25.49
N LEU A 666 -22.57 11.71 25.22
CA LEU A 666 -22.40 12.36 23.91
C LEU A 666 -22.08 11.34 22.80
N LEU A 667 -21.13 10.43 23.03
CA LEU A 667 -20.73 9.42 22.06
C LEU A 667 -21.86 8.42 21.76
N HIS A 668 -22.61 7.97 22.78
CA HIS A 668 -23.83 7.18 22.58
C HIS A 668 -24.89 7.96 21.78
N LYS A 669 -25.06 9.27 22.02
CA LYS A 669 -25.99 10.10 21.23
C LYS A 669 -25.56 10.21 19.76
N ILE A 670 -24.25 10.33 19.48
CA ILE A 670 -23.71 10.30 18.11
C ILE A 670 -23.96 8.93 17.46
N SER A 671 -23.65 7.83 18.15
CA SER A 671 -23.93 6.47 17.67
C SER A 671 -25.43 6.25 17.37
N SER A 672 -26.32 6.75 18.23
CA SER A 672 -27.79 6.68 18.05
C SER A 672 -28.32 7.60 16.95
N LEU A 673 -27.61 8.68 16.61
CA LEU A 673 -27.93 9.53 15.46
C LEU A 673 -27.49 8.87 14.15
N LEU A 674 -26.29 8.29 14.11
CA LEU A 674 -25.82 7.48 12.97
C LEU A 674 -26.74 6.29 12.73
N GLU A 675 -27.16 5.58 13.77
CA GLU A 675 -28.16 4.51 13.71
C GLU A 675 -29.48 4.96 13.06
N ARG A 676 -30.04 6.09 13.53
CA ARG A 676 -31.28 6.65 12.97
C ARG A 676 -31.11 7.18 11.55
N PHE A 677 -29.91 7.63 11.18
CA PHE A 677 -29.60 8.02 9.81
C PHE A 677 -29.54 6.78 8.89
N LEU A 678 -28.81 5.75 9.30
CA LEU A 678 -28.67 4.48 8.58
C LEU A 678 -30.01 3.75 8.41
N ALA A 679 -30.87 3.79 9.44
CA ALA A 679 -32.24 3.26 9.40
C ALA A 679 -33.18 4.05 8.48
N LYS A 680 -32.90 5.34 8.22
CA LYS A 680 -33.60 6.13 7.19
C LYS A 680 -33.06 5.85 5.79
N CYS A 681 -31.75 5.63 5.65
CA CYS A 681 -31.14 5.21 4.38
C CYS A 681 -31.63 3.82 3.90
N SER A 682 -32.13 2.96 4.79
CA SER A 682 -32.74 1.67 4.42
C SER A 682 -34.17 1.75 3.84
N LEU A 683 -34.65 2.93 3.46
CA LEU A 683 -35.93 3.07 2.72
C LEU A 683 -35.81 2.68 1.23
N CYS A 684 -34.60 2.51 0.69
CA CYS A 684 -34.38 1.68 -0.50
C CYS A 684 -34.28 0.21 -0.06
N LYS A 685 -35.44 -0.46 0.04
CA LYS A 685 -35.53 -1.93 -0.04
C LYS A 685 -35.24 -2.38 -1.48
N PRO A 686 -34.82 -3.65 -1.70
CA PRO A 686 -34.57 -4.20 -3.03
C PRO A 686 -35.80 -4.10 -3.95
#